data_AF-A0A416EDC1-F1
#
_entry.id   AF-A0A416EDC1-F1
#
_cell.length_a   1.000
_cell.length_b   1.000
_cell.length_c   1.000
_cell.angle_alpha   90.00
_cell.angle_beta   90.00
_cell.angle_gamma   90.00
#
_symmetry.space_group_name_H-M   'P 1'
#
loop_
_entity.id
_entity.type
_entity.pdbx_description
1 polymer ?
#
loop_
_entity_poly.entity_id
_entity_poly.type
_entity_poly.pdbx_seq_one_letter_code
_entity_poly.pdbx_strand_id
1 'polypeptide(L)'
;MNEYDFYRIFEPLEFQDFARDMVQVKTGLLFESFAEGRDLGIDGRCVLQDGRTVIFQAKRLKNSNGKLLARMKEEREKLDRLAQYGIRTDRYILAIADDLLPEKKSAVIKLFDPYILNPEDIITARDLNNWLSGPDLGYRAVEEKYFKLWIQNTKTLQRILFETVNTRLAEQSRIRLADAVEKAQLFVETEVYEKAVNQLKRSRVLILSGEPGAGKTTLANQAALYFCARYEFESCFYASRVEDLYTARSLPGKKVIVFDDFWGSNGFDRFGNGLDVKALAAFIEDVRRSRDCILILTTREYVLEQGLKQNEDFRRIVETEGLECRIEQYSRTDRLRIYFGHLRNSALTWGQVNALLKAGRQVILSSNYNPRIIELYTKTIRPEDAPSLCVEKFFQYLECPVDFWEKIYADLSQEARAVMLILAVMPLPVELELLRDCYHQVMKDQDKELEWKEFSDVAAELEKTVIRTDLYNRVNPLITVTCQNPSVKDFILGYIRANLKQYSGILLNSCLYFSQCVEYLKLLYDMEDTDGLYGAVMERAAALIDTEAVSFYDKYAAVLSEREERDRYDRNYHTLNECGELRFGRPFQLLLLYKAGSCQTLGSWFSRVFQSVEESMERYPESALGENIRMFPRVAVHVYEEGLNDDINRMIDVYTRSLMKNRLSLDAGAFEDRYPDLWKRYIEEHRETIGNYLRKYYQANLCLSAVKGDMVRFILWEAAYEDDCEQFGLVPDPAIEKSVKRYERWLEANEKEEDPKNGEEIRRGGRERTVEDVYSEFKESYLEEILPADVSEPEEWLICNEPSEQVQSVLLEGRDDLLWSRFMYDEQSLNFLCAYVSRTGSLPDRLADSFKSVARYIEDSAGQSDGELYRLFLSLDLSVNEEGIWSEKELEACYPEFWVWKEEQVKRLTDSDVFIHCHHWYRLANTLLSFCVYGDQLGLLPKEDRMYIYKGIWAEDVDTAQGGGMCGSALQKQMIKTGKYWKSEEEELLINALHELDPRSFESGVLKPLAERLYRKVILAGREDVIENLASETELLIEITPEGDVLGGSSSGDDYFKAIAVVCDFWLFDLVPDQFTDAQMELLAENGLINRGKRRGKHGIYPVRIARLADAHLLVPLGLYQPLEKLWKDICDTLTGKGDTDDE
;
A
#
# COMPACT_ATOMS: atom_id res chain seq x y z
N MET A 1 16.74 44.14 -10.47
CA MET A 1 15.63 44.95 -9.93
C MET A 1 15.20 45.83 -11.09
N ASN A 2 14.03 45.59 -11.65
CA ASN A 2 13.58 46.29 -12.86
C ASN A 2 12.74 47.48 -12.41
N GLU A 3 13.20 48.68 -12.72
CA GLU A 3 12.51 49.93 -12.36
C GLU A 3 11.71 50.40 -13.58
N TYR A 4 10.40 50.13 -13.59
CA TYR A 4 9.51 50.53 -14.67
C TYR A 4 9.15 52.02 -14.57
N ASP A 5 9.28 52.75 -15.68
CA ASP A 5 8.78 54.11 -15.84
C ASP A 5 7.32 54.07 -16.33
N PHE A 6 6.37 53.84 -15.41
CA PHE A 6 4.95 53.71 -15.75
C PHE A 6 4.39 54.91 -16.51
N TYR A 7 4.93 56.12 -16.28
CA TYR A 7 4.55 57.31 -17.03
C TYR A 7 4.91 57.19 -18.50
N ARG A 8 6.03 56.58 -18.87
CA ARG A 8 6.41 56.37 -20.29
C ARG A 8 5.77 55.14 -20.91
N ILE A 9 5.55 54.09 -20.12
CA ILE A 9 5.11 52.77 -20.59
C ILE A 9 3.64 52.78 -21.01
N PHE A 10 2.77 53.38 -20.20
CA PHE A 10 1.32 53.27 -20.36
C PHE A 10 0.68 54.52 -20.94
N GLU A 11 -0.42 54.33 -21.67
CA GLU A 11 -1.39 55.40 -21.95
C GLU A 11 -2.25 55.72 -20.72
N PRO A 12 -2.96 56.86 -20.66
CA PRO A 12 -3.72 57.25 -19.45
C PRO A 12 -4.72 56.19 -18.98
N LEU A 13 -5.50 55.60 -19.90
CA LEU A 13 -6.48 54.55 -19.59
C LEU A 13 -5.79 53.23 -19.19
N GLU A 14 -4.73 52.84 -19.90
CA GLU A 14 -3.96 51.64 -19.56
C GLU A 14 -3.31 51.73 -18.17
N PHE A 15 -2.80 52.91 -17.78
CA PHE A 15 -2.25 53.13 -16.44
C PHE A 15 -3.36 53.06 -15.39
N GLN A 16 -4.56 53.55 -15.70
CA GLN A 16 -5.71 53.44 -14.83
C GLN A 16 -6.08 51.98 -14.56
N ASP A 17 -6.23 51.18 -15.61
CA ASP A 17 -6.53 49.76 -15.48
C ASP A 17 -5.41 49.03 -14.72
N PHE A 18 -4.14 49.28 -15.07
CA PHE A 18 -2.99 48.67 -14.40
C PHE A 18 -2.97 49.01 -12.90
N ALA A 19 -3.09 50.30 -12.57
CA ALA A 19 -3.06 50.73 -11.18
C ALA A 19 -4.26 50.17 -10.40
N ARG A 20 -5.46 50.12 -11.00
CA ARG A 20 -6.64 49.46 -10.40
C ARG A 20 -6.31 48.01 -10.06
N ASP A 21 -5.84 47.24 -11.03
CA ASP A 21 -5.54 45.82 -10.85
C ASP A 21 -4.49 45.61 -9.74
N MET A 22 -3.44 46.44 -9.68
CA MET A 22 -2.45 46.42 -8.59
C MET A 22 -3.07 46.74 -7.22
N VAL A 23 -3.97 47.74 -7.14
CA VAL A 23 -4.64 48.08 -5.88
C VAL A 23 -5.61 46.97 -5.43
N GLN A 24 -6.30 46.32 -6.36
CA GLN A 24 -7.18 45.19 -6.05
C GLN A 24 -6.41 44.03 -5.43
N VAL A 25 -5.25 43.67 -5.99
CA VAL A 25 -4.37 42.65 -5.40
C VAL A 25 -3.93 43.07 -3.99
N LYS A 26 -3.53 44.34 -3.79
CA LYS A 26 -3.09 44.83 -2.47
C LYS A 26 -4.20 44.82 -1.42
N THR A 27 -5.41 45.25 -1.79
CA THR A 27 -6.48 45.57 -0.84
C THR A 27 -7.51 44.46 -0.68
N GLY A 28 -7.53 43.48 -1.58
CA GLY A 28 -8.58 42.46 -1.65
C GLY A 28 -9.96 43.02 -2.04
N LEU A 29 -10.04 44.29 -2.44
CA LEU A 29 -11.29 44.94 -2.84
C LEU A 29 -11.51 44.79 -4.35
N LEU A 30 -12.76 44.59 -4.76
CA LEU A 30 -13.18 44.61 -6.16
C LEU A 30 -13.73 45.99 -6.51
N PHE A 31 -13.14 46.70 -7.47
CA PHE A 31 -13.62 48.01 -7.92
C PHE A 31 -14.53 47.88 -9.15
N GLU A 32 -15.63 48.64 -9.17
CA GLU A 32 -16.50 48.82 -10.33
C GLU A 32 -15.74 49.52 -11.47
N SER A 33 -15.99 49.08 -12.72
CA SER A 33 -15.46 49.71 -13.92
C SER A 33 -16.56 50.53 -14.61
N PHE A 34 -16.29 51.80 -14.92
CA PHE A 34 -17.23 52.71 -15.58
C PHE A 34 -16.89 52.88 -17.07
N ALA A 35 -17.89 53.22 -17.91
CA ALA A 35 -17.69 53.47 -19.33
C ALA A 35 -17.05 54.85 -19.60
N GLU A 36 -16.28 54.99 -20.69
CA GLU A 36 -15.64 56.25 -21.06
C GLU A 36 -16.67 57.39 -21.26
N GLY A 37 -16.59 58.44 -20.43
CA GLY A 37 -17.51 59.58 -20.44
C GLY A 37 -16.93 60.82 -19.77
N ARG A 38 -17.71 61.90 -19.62
CA ARG A 38 -17.31 63.07 -18.82
C ARG A 38 -17.25 62.67 -17.35
N ASP A 39 -16.09 62.17 -16.95
CA ASP A 39 -15.92 61.57 -15.63
C ASP A 39 -16.00 62.59 -14.50
N LEU A 40 -16.71 62.22 -13.44
CA LEU A 40 -16.72 62.95 -12.17
C LEU A 40 -15.42 62.74 -11.36
N GLY A 41 -14.38 62.15 -11.96
CA GLY A 41 -13.11 61.85 -11.31
C GLY A 41 -13.17 60.63 -10.42
N ILE A 42 -13.77 59.54 -10.92
CA ILE A 42 -13.83 58.23 -10.27
C ILE A 42 -13.34 57.19 -11.29
N ASP A 43 -12.13 56.67 -11.08
CA ASP A 43 -11.60 55.61 -11.94
C ASP A 43 -11.99 54.21 -11.47
N GLY A 44 -12.39 54.08 -10.21
CA GLY A 44 -12.95 52.87 -9.62
C GLY A 44 -13.71 53.18 -8.32
N ARG A 45 -14.76 52.39 -8.03
CA ARG A 45 -15.56 52.53 -6.81
C ARG A 45 -15.84 51.16 -6.19
N CYS A 46 -15.71 51.05 -4.88
CA CYS A 46 -16.08 49.86 -4.12
C CYS A 46 -16.99 50.29 -2.95
N VAL A 47 -18.13 49.63 -2.77
CA VAL A 47 -19.03 49.83 -1.62
C VAL A 47 -18.91 48.59 -0.73
N LEU A 48 -18.43 48.78 0.49
CA LEU A 48 -18.26 47.71 1.48
C LEU A 48 -19.62 47.26 2.04
N GLN A 49 -19.68 46.07 2.63
CA GLN A 49 -20.92 45.51 3.21
C GLN A 49 -21.56 46.39 4.29
N ASP A 50 -20.76 47.21 4.98
CA ASP A 50 -21.21 48.17 6.00
C ASP A 50 -21.64 49.54 5.42
N GLY A 51 -21.68 49.66 4.08
CA GLY A 51 -22.10 50.87 3.37
C GLY A 51 -21.03 51.95 3.26
N ARG A 52 -19.76 51.68 3.65
CA ARG A 52 -18.65 52.60 3.38
C ARG A 52 -18.21 52.54 1.91
N THR A 53 -17.94 53.69 1.32
CA THR A 53 -17.51 53.81 -0.08
C THR A 53 -16.02 54.14 -0.19
N VAL A 54 -15.29 53.29 -0.90
CA VAL A 54 -13.89 53.51 -1.29
C VAL A 54 -13.84 53.97 -2.74
N ILE A 55 -13.19 55.10 -3.00
CA ILE A 55 -12.97 55.62 -4.34
C ILE A 55 -11.50 55.47 -4.70
N PHE A 56 -11.25 54.92 -5.88
CA PHE A 56 -9.93 54.78 -6.48
C PHE A 56 -9.76 55.77 -7.64
N GLN A 57 -8.60 56.43 -7.69
CA GLN A 57 -8.20 57.28 -8.79
C GLN A 57 -6.75 57.01 -9.18
N ALA A 58 -6.51 56.82 -10.47
CA ALA A 58 -5.19 56.75 -11.06
C ALA A 58 -4.89 58.03 -11.84
N LYS A 59 -3.69 58.58 -11.68
CA LYS A 59 -3.23 59.75 -12.41
C LYS A 59 -1.85 59.53 -12.99
N ARG A 60 -1.79 59.46 -14.32
CA ARG A 60 -0.54 59.49 -15.09
C ARG A 60 0.04 60.92 -15.12
N LEU A 61 0.69 61.33 -14.03
CA LEU A 61 1.30 62.66 -13.87
C LEU A 61 2.82 62.54 -13.69
N LYS A 62 3.55 63.56 -14.16
CA LYS A 62 5.00 63.70 -13.95
C LYS A 62 5.30 64.84 -12.96
N ASN A 63 6.11 64.57 -11.95
CA ASN A 63 6.39 65.47 -10.82
C ASN A 63 7.44 66.56 -11.14
N SER A 64 7.78 66.78 -12.42
CA SER A 64 8.91 67.62 -12.83
C SER A 64 8.61 69.13 -12.96
N ASN A 65 7.34 69.56 -12.97
CA ASN A 65 6.98 70.94 -13.38
C ASN A 65 6.29 71.81 -12.30
N GLY A 66 6.30 71.42 -11.02
CA GLY A 66 5.68 72.20 -9.94
C GLY A 66 4.14 72.32 -10.00
N LYS A 67 3.48 71.71 -10.98
CA LYS A 67 2.03 71.76 -11.22
C LYS A 67 1.22 70.65 -10.53
N LEU A 68 1.88 69.75 -9.79
CA LEU A 68 1.22 68.63 -9.11
C LEU A 68 0.13 69.11 -8.13
N LEU A 69 0.46 70.04 -7.23
CA LEU A 69 -0.50 70.54 -6.23
C LEU A 69 -1.68 71.28 -6.86
N ALA A 70 -1.50 71.95 -8.00
CA ALA A 70 -2.59 72.58 -8.73
C ALA A 70 -3.55 71.53 -9.31
N ARG A 71 -3.01 70.46 -9.91
CA ARG A 71 -3.79 69.35 -10.44
C ARG A 71 -4.51 68.58 -9.33
N MET A 72 -3.86 68.39 -8.19
CA MET A 72 -4.45 67.76 -7.01
C MET A 72 -5.60 68.59 -6.41
N LYS A 73 -5.53 69.93 -6.50
CA LYS A 73 -6.64 70.82 -6.13
C LYS A 73 -7.85 70.61 -7.04
N GLU A 74 -7.64 70.53 -8.35
CA GLU A 74 -8.70 70.25 -9.32
C GLU A 74 -9.37 68.88 -9.06
N GLU A 75 -8.60 67.86 -8.65
CA GLU A 75 -9.16 66.55 -8.28
C GLU A 75 -9.91 66.60 -6.94
N ARG A 76 -9.41 67.33 -5.93
CA ARG A 76 -10.15 67.58 -4.69
C ARG A 76 -11.50 68.27 -4.95
N GLU A 77 -11.53 69.26 -5.83
CA GLU A 77 -12.77 69.95 -6.24
C GLU A 77 -13.78 69.01 -6.92
N LYS A 78 -13.33 67.91 -7.53
CA LYS A 78 -14.24 66.87 -8.06
C LYS A 78 -14.85 66.04 -6.94
N LEU A 79 -14.05 65.65 -5.94
CA LEU A 79 -14.55 64.97 -4.74
C LEU A 79 -15.54 65.82 -3.95
N ASP A 80 -15.25 67.11 -3.79
CA ASP A 80 -16.16 68.04 -3.12
C ASP A 80 -17.49 68.19 -3.88
N ARG A 81 -17.46 68.12 -5.23
CA ARG A 81 -18.68 68.07 -6.05
C ARG A 81 -19.44 66.76 -5.89
N LEU A 82 -18.74 65.62 -5.82
CA LEU A 82 -19.37 64.32 -5.57
C LEU A 82 -20.11 64.28 -4.24
N ALA A 83 -19.52 64.86 -3.19
CA ALA A 83 -20.18 65.04 -1.90
C ALA A 83 -21.44 65.92 -2.01
N GLN A 84 -21.41 66.99 -2.83
CA GLN A 84 -22.59 67.84 -3.09
C GLN A 84 -23.72 67.10 -3.84
N TYR A 85 -23.38 66.11 -4.68
CA TYR A 85 -24.34 65.26 -5.39
C TYR A 85 -24.84 64.06 -4.56
N GLY A 86 -24.47 63.97 -3.27
CA GLY A 86 -24.93 62.93 -2.35
C GLY A 86 -24.15 61.61 -2.43
N ILE A 87 -22.98 61.59 -3.07
CA ILE A 87 -22.12 60.41 -3.08
C ILE A 87 -21.19 60.44 -1.87
N ARG A 88 -21.43 59.51 -0.92
CA ARG A 88 -20.57 59.30 0.25
C ARG A 88 -19.20 58.79 -0.20
N THR A 89 -18.13 59.41 0.29
CA THR A 89 -16.73 58.99 0.06
C THR A 89 -16.03 58.85 1.42
N ASP A 90 -15.79 57.62 1.84
CA ASP A 90 -15.20 57.32 3.15
C ASP A 90 -13.68 57.12 3.11
N ARG A 91 -13.14 56.70 1.96
CA ARG A 91 -11.70 56.55 1.73
C ARG A 91 -11.35 56.82 0.26
N TYR A 92 -10.31 57.60 0.02
CA TYR A 92 -9.81 57.91 -1.33
C TYR A 92 -8.40 57.34 -1.53
N ILE A 93 -8.24 56.43 -2.50
CA ILE A 93 -6.96 55.84 -2.88
C ILE A 93 -6.49 56.48 -4.18
N LEU A 94 -5.30 57.07 -4.16
CA LEU A 94 -4.71 57.82 -5.27
C LEU A 94 -3.41 57.15 -5.75
N ALA A 95 -3.42 56.63 -6.97
CA ALA A 95 -2.23 56.10 -7.63
C ALA A 95 -1.63 57.12 -8.60
N ILE A 96 -0.30 57.31 -8.55
CA ILE A 96 0.43 58.26 -9.39
C ILE A 96 1.56 57.53 -10.12
N ALA A 97 1.67 57.73 -11.43
CA ALA A 97 2.64 57.07 -12.30
C ALA A 97 4.11 57.51 -12.12
N ASP A 98 4.40 58.38 -11.15
CA ASP A 98 5.71 58.97 -10.86
C ASP A 98 5.90 59.10 -9.34
N ASP A 99 7.13 59.31 -8.90
CA ASP A 99 7.47 59.36 -7.48
C ASP A 99 7.25 60.73 -6.82
N LEU A 100 6.96 60.68 -5.52
CA LEU A 100 6.77 61.85 -4.67
C LEU A 100 7.80 61.90 -3.54
N LEU A 101 8.36 63.09 -3.31
CA LEU A 101 9.15 63.36 -2.10
C LEU A 101 8.23 63.38 -0.86
N PRO A 102 8.72 63.01 0.34
CA PRO A 102 7.94 62.97 1.57
C PRO A 102 7.19 64.28 1.88
N GLU A 103 7.83 65.42 1.64
CA GLU A 103 7.25 66.76 1.84
C GLU A 103 6.04 67.00 0.93
N LYS A 104 6.12 66.56 -0.34
CA LYS A 104 5.02 66.67 -1.31
C LYS A 104 3.90 65.67 -1.00
N LYS A 105 4.24 64.43 -0.60
CA LYS A 105 3.27 63.42 -0.16
C LYS A 105 2.44 63.95 1.03
N SER A 106 3.12 64.57 2.01
CA SER A 106 2.49 65.22 3.16
C SER A 106 1.58 66.39 2.76
N ALA A 107 1.98 67.19 1.77
CA ALA A 107 1.17 68.29 1.26
C ALA A 107 -0.10 67.80 0.52
N VAL A 108 -0.03 66.68 -0.18
CA VAL A 108 -1.19 66.04 -0.84
C VAL A 108 -2.15 65.48 0.23
N ILE A 109 -1.65 64.80 1.27
CA ILE A 109 -2.51 64.30 2.37
C ILE A 109 -3.29 65.46 3.00
N LYS A 110 -2.60 66.55 3.37
CA LYS A 110 -3.25 67.76 3.91
C LYS A 110 -4.27 68.38 2.94
N LEU A 111 -4.03 68.27 1.64
CA LEU A 111 -4.92 68.80 0.62
C LEU A 111 -6.17 67.94 0.43
N PHE A 112 -6.14 66.64 0.69
CA PHE A 112 -7.29 65.75 0.52
C PHE A 112 -8.03 65.44 1.83
N ASP A 113 -7.66 66.06 2.95
CA ASP A 113 -8.40 65.95 4.21
C ASP A 113 -9.88 66.39 4.04
N PRO A 114 -10.87 65.56 4.43
CA PRO A 114 -10.75 64.33 5.23
C PRO A 114 -10.77 62.99 4.44
N TYR A 115 -10.67 63.00 3.11
CA TYR A 115 -10.90 61.82 2.26
C TYR A 115 -9.74 60.80 2.20
N ILE A 116 -8.48 61.27 2.29
CA ILE A 116 -7.29 60.40 2.39
C ILE A 116 -7.01 60.13 3.86
N LEU A 117 -7.14 58.86 4.28
CA LEU A 117 -7.04 58.48 5.69
C LEU A 117 -5.60 58.21 6.11
N ASN A 118 -4.84 57.50 5.26
CA ASN A 118 -3.50 57.05 5.57
C ASN A 118 -2.49 57.46 4.48
N PRO A 119 -1.20 57.65 4.81
CA PRO A 119 -0.15 57.89 3.81
C PRO A 119 -0.03 56.78 2.75
N GLU A 120 -0.44 55.56 3.08
CA GLU A 120 -0.45 54.40 2.17
C GLU A 120 -1.53 54.47 1.09
N ASP A 121 -2.54 55.33 1.26
CA ASP A 121 -3.57 55.56 0.25
C ASP A 121 -3.03 56.36 -0.95
N ILE A 122 -1.83 56.93 -0.84
CA ILE A 122 -1.10 57.53 -1.95
C ILE A 122 -0.03 56.55 -2.42
N ILE A 123 -0.26 55.99 -3.60
CA ILE A 123 0.56 54.96 -4.25
C ILE A 123 1.41 55.62 -5.32
N THR A 124 2.74 55.48 -5.25
CA THR A 124 3.67 56.04 -6.25
C THR A 124 4.29 54.97 -7.15
N ALA A 125 5.08 55.40 -8.14
CA ALA A 125 5.82 54.50 -9.03
C ALA A 125 6.74 53.53 -8.26
N ARG A 126 7.46 53.98 -7.21
CA ARG A 126 8.23 53.08 -6.34
C ARG A 126 7.36 52.04 -5.65
N ASP A 127 6.20 52.43 -5.14
CA ASP A 127 5.30 51.48 -4.46
C ASP A 127 4.87 50.37 -5.44
N LEU A 128 4.48 50.75 -6.67
CA LEU A 128 4.10 49.82 -7.74
C LEU A 128 5.27 48.92 -8.18
N ASN A 129 6.48 49.46 -8.35
CA ASN A 129 7.67 48.69 -8.69
C ASN A 129 8.09 47.73 -7.56
N ASN A 130 7.90 48.14 -6.30
CA ASN A 130 8.16 47.29 -5.14
C ASN A 130 7.19 46.11 -5.10
N TRP A 131 5.91 46.32 -5.42
CA TRP A 131 4.92 45.23 -5.46
C TRP A 131 5.18 44.26 -6.60
N LEU A 132 5.50 44.76 -7.80
CA LEU A 132 5.90 43.92 -8.94
C LEU A 132 7.18 43.13 -8.67
N SER A 133 8.05 43.62 -7.78
CA SER A 133 9.28 42.92 -7.38
C SER A 133 9.07 41.95 -6.21
N GLY A 134 7.87 41.89 -5.63
CA GLY A 134 7.54 41.02 -4.51
C GLY A 134 7.27 39.56 -4.92
N PRO A 135 7.26 38.61 -3.96
CA PRO A 135 7.02 37.19 -4.23
C PRO A 135 5.55 36.82 -4.48
N ASP A 136 4.62 37.77 -4.34
CA ASP A 136 3.17 37.53 -4.45
C ASP A 136 2.73 37.28 -5.91
N LEU A 137 2.14 36.11 -6.14
CA LEU A 137 1.69 35.63 -7.46
C LEU A 137 0.64 36.54 -8.09
N GLY A 138 -0.15 37.26 -7.29
CA GLY A 138 -1.17 38.18 -7.79
C GLY A 138 -0.58 39.30 -8.64
N TYR A 139 0.55 39.88 -8.21
CA TYR A 139 1.22 40.94 -8.97
C TYR A 139 1.93 40.42 -10.23
N ARG A 140 2.39 39.15 -10.22
CA ARG A 140 2.98 38.51 -11.40
C ARG A 140 1.95 38.30 -12.52
N ALA A 141 0.73 37.90 -12.17
CA ALA A 141 -0.37 37.79 -13.13
C ALA A 141 -0.72 39.15 -13.76
N VAL A 142 -0.68 40.22 -12.96
CA VAL A 142 -0.85 41.60 -13.47
C VAL A 142 0.29 41.97 -14.42
N GLU A 143 1.56 41.70 -14.09
CA GLU A 143 2.70 41.98 -14.98
C GLU A 143 2.55 41.29 -16.35
N GLU A 144 2.11 40.03 -16.38
CA GLU A 144 1.91 39.23 -17.60
C GLU A 144 0.69 39.70 -18.42
N LYS A 145 -0.36 40.21 -17.78
CA LYS A 145 -1.55 40.76 -18.44
C LYS A 145 -1.21 41.98 -19.30
N TYR A 146 -0.28 42.83 -18.87
CA TYR A 146 0.06 44.08 -19.56
C TYR A 146 1.31 43.93 -20.45
N PHE A 147 1.11 43.66 -21.74
CA PHE A 147 2.19 43.44 -22.72
C PHE A 147 3.32 44.48 -22.73
N LYS A 148 2.99 45.75 -22.47
CA LYS A 148 3.96 46.86 -22.45
C LYS A 148 4.95 46.78 -21.28
N LEU A 149 4.61 46.08 -20.20
CA LEU A 149 5.53 45.83 -19.07
C LEU A 149 6.51 44.70 -19.41
N TRP A 150 6.00 43.52 -19.78
CA TRP A 150 6.86 42.36 -19.97
C TRP A 150 7.68 42.40 -21.27
N ILE A 151 7.30 43.15 -22.31
CA ILE A 151 8.18 43.37 -23.48
C ILE A 151 9.44 44.16 -23.12
N GLN A 152 9.39 44.98 -22.06
CA GLN A 152 10.54 45.72 -21.53
C GLN A 152 11.35 44.89 -20.53
N ASN A 153 10.79 43.76 -20.09
CA ASN A 153 11.46 42.80 -19.23
C ASN A 153 11.99 41.63 -20.06
N THR A 154 13.29 41.69 -20.40
CA THR A 154 13.95 40.66 -21.20
C THR A 154 13.76 39.25 -20.64
N LYS A 155 13.69 39.08 -19.32
CA LYS A 155 13.47 37.77 -18.69
C LYS A 155 12.05 37.26 -18.90
N THR A 156 11.04 38.09 -18.63
CA THR A 156 9.62 37.72 -18.80
C THR A 156 9.28 37.50 -20.28
N LEU A 157 9.83 38.33 -21.18
CA LEU A 157 9.70 38.14 -22.62
C LEU A 157 10.34 36.83 -23.10
N GLN A 158 11.56 36.51 -22.65
CA GLN A 158 12.22 35.24 -22.98
C GLN A 158 11.44 34.03 -22.48
N ARG A 159 10.85 34.11 -21.28
CA ARG A 159 9.97 33.05 -20.73
C ARG A 159 8.73 32.83 -21.60
N ILE A 160 7.97 33.89 -21.88
CA ILE A 160 6.72 33.76 -22.65
C ILE A 160 7.00 33.31 -24.09
N LEU A 161 8.06 33.83 -24.74
CA LEU A 161 8.48 33.33 -26.06
C LEU A 161 8.89 31.87 -26.01
N PHE A 162 9.62 31.45 -24.98
CA PHE A 162 10.00 30.06 -24.80
C PHE A 162 8.78 29.14 -24.64
N GLU A 163 7.82 29.50 -23.80
CA GLU A 163 6.58 28.75 -23.59
C GLU A 163 5.71 28.69 -24.85
N THR A 164 5.69 29.78 -25.64
CA THR A 164 4.93 29.86 -26.89
C THR A 164 5.57 29.05 -28.02
N VAL A 165 6.90 29.06 -28.15
CA VAL A 165 7.61 28.33 -29.22
C VAL A 165 7.82 26.85 -28.86
N ASN A 166 8.04 26.56 -27.59
CA ASN A 166 8.35 25.22 -27.08
C ASN A 166 7.19 24.64 -26.25
N THR A 167 5.95 24.88 -26.68
CA THR A 167 4.73 24.49 -25.95
C THR A 167 4.73 23.01 -25.57
N ARG A 168 5.24 22.13 -26.43
CA ARG A 168 5.35 20.70 -26.13
C ARG A 168 6.23 20.41 -24.91
N LEU A 169 7.44 20.98 -24.87
CA LEU A 169 8.39 20.78 -23.76
C LEU A 169 7.84 21.41 -22.47
N ALA A 170 7.26 22.60 -22.56
CA ALA A 170 6.67 23.29 -21.42
C ALA A 170 5.50 22.50 -20.81
N GLU A 171 4.57 22.04 -21.64
CA GLU A 171 3.39 21.30 -21.18
C GLU A 171 3.75 19.90 -20.64
N GLN A 172 4.64 19.19 -21.32
CA GLN A 172 5.16 17.90 -20.81
C GLN A 172 5.86 18.08 -19.47
N SER A 173 6.64 19.15 -19.31
CA SER A 173 7.32 19.45 -18.05
C SER A 173 6.33 19.80 -16.94
N ARG A 174 5.25 20.53 -17.25
CA ARG A 174 4.18 20.86 -16.31
C ARG A 174 3.47 19.62 -15.78
N ILE A 175 3.08 18.70 -16.68
CA ILE A 175 2.42 17.44 -16.32
C ILE A 175 3.35 16.58 -15.45
N ARG A 176 4.58 16.36 -15.91
CA ARG A 176 5.55 15.52 -15.17
C ARG A 176 5.94 16.12 -13.82
N LEU A 177 6.00 17.44 -13.71
CA LEU A 177 6.25 18.10 -12.43
C LEU A 177 5.06 17.94 -11.47
N ALA A 178 3.82 18.05 -11.95
CA ALA A 178 2.63 17.80 -11.15
C ALA A 178 2.63 16.34 -10.63
N ASP A 179 2.87 15.36 -11.51
CA ASP A 179 3.00 13.94 -11.15
C ASP A 179 4.13 13.72 -10.11
N ALA A 180 5.25 14.43 -10.25
CA ALA A 180 6.38 14.34 -9.34
C ALA A 180 6.06 14.89 -7.95
N VAL A 181 5.32 16.00 -7.88
CA VAL A 181 4.88 16.63 -6.62
C VAL A 181 3.87 15.72 -5.91
N GLU A 182 2.90 15.16 -6.64
CA GLU A 182 1.93 14.21 -6.09
C GLU A 182 2.65 12.98 -5.50
N LYS A 183 3.56 12.37 -6.27
CA LYS A 183 4.32 11.20 -5.83
C LYS A 183 5.38 11.49 -4.77
N ALA A 184 5.67 12.75 -4.46
CA ALA A 184 6.61 13.10 -3.40
C ALA A 184 6.14 12.60 -2.02
N GLN A 185 4.82 12.50 -1.81
CA GLN A 185 4.22 12.00 -0.57
C GLN A 185 4.49 10.50 -0.33
N LEU A 186 4.78 9.76 -1.41
CA LEU A 186 5.14 8.33 -1.39
C LEU A 186 6.64 8.09 -1.22
N PHE A 187 7.45 9.13 -1.34
CA PHE A 187 8.88 8.96 -1.46
C PHE A 187 9.55 8.67 -0.12
N VAL A 188 10.38 7.64 -0.12
CA VAL A 188 11.19 7.25 1.01
C VAL A 188 12.63 7.65 0.71
N GLU A 189 13.18 8.53 1.54
CA GLU A 189 14.61 8.85 1.49
C GLU A 189 15.42 7.60 1.87
N THR A 190 16.12 7.05 0.87
CA THR A 190 17.02 5.90 0.98
C THR A 190 18.48 6.36 0.93
N GLU A 191 19.42 5.48 1.27
CA GLU A 191 20.86 5.77 1.13
C GLU A 191 21.26 6.18 -0.30
N VAL A 192 20.60 5.60 -1.32
CA VAL A 192 20.83 5.93 -2.74
C VAL A 192 20.39 7.36 -3.04
N TYR A 193 19.28 7.82 -2.46
CA TYR A 193 18.83 9.21 -2.60
C TYR A 193 19.83 10.19 -1.99
N GLU A 194 20.34 9.92 -0.79
CA GLU A 194 21.36 10.77 -0.17
C GLU A 194 22.62 10.86 -1.02
N LYS A 195 23.08 9.73 -1.57
CA LYS A 195 24.23 9.69 -2.50
C LYS A 195 23.96 10.54 -3.74
N ALA A 196 22.78 10.41 -4.34
CA ALA A 196 22.37 11.16 -5.52
C ALA A 196 22.34 12.67 -5.27
N VAL A 197 21.72 13.12 -4.18
CA VAL A 197 21.69 14.55 -3.82
C VAL A 197 23.10 15.09 -3.55
N ASN A 198 23.94 14.34 -2.83
CA ASN A 198 25.32 14.73 -2.55
C ASN A 198 26.17 14.80 -3.82
N GLN A 199 25.92 13.93 -4.79
CA GLN A 199 26.59 13.98 -6.08
C GLN A 199 26.17 15.21 -6.89
N LEU A 200 24.86 15.48 -6.99
CA LEU A 200 24.34 16.66 -7.68
C LEU A 200 24.88 17.97 -7.07
N LYS A 201 25.06 18.03 -5.74
CA LYS A 201 25.71 19.17 -5.07
C LYS A 201 27.16 19.38 -5.51
N ARG A 202 27.88 18.32 -5.89
CA ARG A 202 29.30 18.35 -6.27
C ARG A 202 29.50 18.60 -7.76
N SER A 203 28.86 17.81 -8.62
CA SER A 203 29.10 17.79 -10.07
C SER A 203 27.98 18.44 -10.89
N ARG A 204 26.77 18.60 -10.32
CA ARG A 204 25.52 18.98 -11.03
C ARG A 204 25.04 17.95 -12.08
N VAL A 205 25.86 16.91 -12.21
CA VAL A 205 25.81 15.65 -12.96
C VAL A 205 25.13 14.49 -12.22
N LEU A 206 24.03 13.90 -12.65
CA LEU A 206 23.62 12.60 -12.12
C LEU A 206 23.12 11.68 -13.24
N ILE A 207 23.67 10.47 -13.30
CA ILE A 207 23.23 9.40 -14.19
C ILE A 207 22.74 8.25 -13.31
N LEU A 208 21.45 7.98 -13.31
CA LEU A 208 20.82 6.87 -12.60
C LEU A 208 20.65 5.68 -13.53
N SER A 209 21.27 4.56 -13.19
CA SER A 209 21.10 3.27 -13.87
C SER A 209 20.54 2.21 -12.91
N GLY A 210 20.11 1.06 -13.44
CA GLY A 210 19.71 -0.08 -12.62
C GLY A 210 18.37 -0.70 -13.02
N GLU A 211 17.84 -1.55 -12.14
CA GLU A 211 16.77 -2.50 -12.45
C GLU A 211 15.39 -1.84 -12.64
N PRO A 212 14.51 -2.41 -13.48
CA PRO A 212 13.12 -1.96 -13.58
C PRO A 212 12.40 -2.03 -12.22
N GLY A 213 11.68 -0.98 -11.85
CA GLY A 213 10.98 -0.92 -10.55
C GLY A 213 11.83 -0.49 -9.36
N ALA A 214 13.16 -0.34 -9.49
CA ALA A 214 14.05 0.18 -8.44
C ALA A 214 13.91 1.69 -8.15
N GLY A 215 12.85 2.34 -8.64
CA GLY A 215 12.54 3.73 -8.30
C GLY A 215 13.40 4.81 -8.96
N LYS A 216 14.17 4.53 -10.03
CA LYS A 216 15.06 5.51 -10.70
C LYS A 216 14.38 6.83 -11.08
N THR A 217 13.26 6.75 -11.80
CA THR A 217 12.48 7.93 -12.21
C THR A 217 11.93 8.69 -11.00
N THR A 218 11.45 7.96 -9.98
CA THR A 218 11.01 8.57 -8.71
C THR A 218 12.17 9.30 -8.04
N LEU A 219 13.34 8.68 -7.92
CA LEU A 219 14.53 9.28 -7.33
C LEU A 219 14.99 10.52 -8.09
N ALA A 220 14.99 10.48 -9.43
CA ALA A 220 15.31 11.63 -10.28
C ALA A 220 14.36 12.81 -10.04
N ASN A 221 13.06 12.53 -9.98
CA ASN A 221 12.03 13.54 -9.75
C ASN A 221 12.18 14.19 -8.37
N GLN A 222 12.43 13.39 -7.33
CA GLN A 222 12.58 13.90 -5.97
C GLN A 222 13.90 14.65 -5.78
N ALA A 223 14.97 14.24 -6.45
CA ALA A 223 16.20 15.01 -6.50
C ALA A 223 15.97 16.35 -7.21
N ALA A 224 15.20 16.39 -8.30
CA ALA A 224 14.85 17.63 -8.97
C ALA A 224 14.05 18.58 -8.07
N LEU A 225 13.00 18.07 -7.40
CA LEU A 225 12.19 18.82 -6.45
C LEU A 225 13.02 19.39 -5.28
N TYR A 226 13.97 18.61 -4.74
CA TYR A 226 14.88 19.07 -3.70
C TYR A 226 15.66 20.33 -4.11
N PHE A 227 16.16 20.40 -5.34
CA PHE A 227 16.87 21.57 -5.83
C PHE A 227 15.94 22.75 -6.14
N CYS A 228 14.75 22.49 -6.67
CA CYS A 228 13.71 23.51 -6.85
C CYS A 228 13.32 24.15 -5.51
N ALA A 229 13.02 23.35 -4.50
CA ALA A 229 12.55 23.82 -3.19
C ALA A 229 13.66 24.48 -2.37
N ARG A 230 14.86 23.88 -2.30
CA ARG A 230 15.91 24.32 -1.37
C ARG A 230 16.89 25.35 -1.93
N TYR A 231 17.11 25.37 -3.24
CA TYR A 231 18.09 26.25 -3.89
C TYR A 231 17.47 27.24 -4.89
N GLU A 232 16.13 27.35 -4.86
CA GLU A 232 15.34 28.29 -5.67
C GLU A 232 15.62 28.14 -7.17
N PHE A 233 15.64 26.89 -7.66
CA PHE A 233 15.68 26.63 -9.10
C PHE A 233 14.30 26.95 -9.70
N GLU A 234 14.27 27.99 -10.54
CA GLU A 234 13.05 28.65 -11.03
C GLU A 234 12.28 27.83 -12.07
N SER A 235 12.92 26.82 -12.68
CA SER A 235 12.30 26.02 -13.75
C SER A 235 12.78 24.57 -13.73
N CYS A 236 11.86 23.63 -13.93
CA CYS A 236 12.16 22.21 -14.08
C CYS A 236 11.68 21.74 -15.46
N PHE A 237 12.58 21.14 -16.24
CA PHE A 237 12.30 20.67 -17.59
C PHE A 237 12.45 19.16 -17.68
N TYR A 238 11.47 18.50 -18.30
CA TYR A 238 11.49 17.07 -18.59
C TYR A 238 11.77 16.86 -20.07
N ALA A 239 13.03 16.60 -20.38
CA ALA A 239 13.51 16.40 -21.75
C ALA A 239 13.17 15.00 -22.24
N SER A 240 12.85 14.91 -23.54
CA SER A 240 12.61 13.65 -24.25
C SER A 240 13.68 13.34 -25.30
N ARG A 241 14.49 14.35 -25.67
CA ARG A 241 15.55 14.28 -26.68
C ARG A 241 16.71 15.22 -26.32
N VAL A 242 17.86 15.05 -26.98
CA VAL A 242 19.05 15.88 -26.75
C VAL A 242 18.79 17.35 -27.11
N GLU A 243 17.98 17.64 -28.14
CA GLU A 243 17.64 19.01 -28.53
C GLU A 243 16.83 19.75 -27.45
N ASP A 244 16.00 19.03 -26.69
CA ASP A 244 15.24 19.59 -25.57
C ASP A 244 16.20 20.10 -24.48
N LEU A 245 17.35 19.45 -24.28
CA LEU A 245 18.37 19.87 -23.31
C LEU A 245 18.96 21.24 -23.66
N TYR A 246 19.36 21.43 -24.92
CA TYR A 246 19.88 22.70 -25.41
C TYR A 246 18.81 23.79 -25.41
N THR A 247 17.58 23.43 -25.76
CA THR A 247 16.41 24.31 -25.70
C THR A 247 16.20 24.80 -24.27
N ALA A 248 16.06 23.89 -23.30
CA ALA A 248 15.91 24.24 -21.89
C ALA A 248 17.09 25.06 -21.37
N ARG A 249 18.33 24.71 -21.74
CA ARG A 249 19.54 25.44 -21.36
C ARG A 249 19.52 26.90 -21.80
N SER A 250 18.95 27.20 -22.97
CA SER A 250 18.87 28.54 -23.57
C SER A 250 18.00 29.52 -22.77
N LEU A 251 17.07 29.03 -21.95
CA LEU A 251 16.24 29.87 -21.11
C LEU A 251 17.08 30.48 -19.97
N PRO A 252 17.00 31.79 -19.68
CA PRO A 252 17.73 32.38 -18.55
C PRO A 252 17.23 31.82 -17.20
N GLY A 253 18.08 31.88 -16.16
CA GLY A 253 17.73 31.48 -14.79
C GLY A 253 18.23 30.10 -14.40
N LYS A 254 18.07 29.77 -13.11
CA LYS A 254 18.44 28.48 -12.54
C LYS A 254 17.42 27.41 -12.96
N LYS A 255 17.89 26.33 -13.57
CA LYS A 255 17.01 25.25 -14.07
C LYS A 255 17.50 23.85 -13.75
N VAL A 256 16.55 22.95 -13.51
CA VAL A 256 16.81 21.52 -13.39
C VAL A 256 16.28 20.86 -14.66
N ILE A 257 17.07 20.01 -15.28
CA ILE A 257 16.70 19.27 -16.48
C ILE A 257 16.75 17.78 -16.13
N VAL A 258 15.61 17.11 -16.25
CA VAL A 258 15.47 15.66 -16.09
C VAL A 258 15.31 15.06 -17.47
N PHE A 259 16.19 14.13 -17.83
CA PHE A 259 16.10 13.36 -19.07
C PHE A 259 15.90 11.89 -18.72
N ASP A 260 14.64 11.51 -18.65
CA ASP A 260 14.17 10.19 -18.20
C ASP A 260 14.23 9.17 -19.35
N ASP A 261 14.80 7.99 -19.08
CA ASP A 261 15.04 6.89 -20.03
C ASP A 261 15.75 7.36 -21.32
N PHE A 262 16.85 8.13 -21.19
CA PHE A 262 17.47 8.87 -22.30
C PHE A 262 17.98 8.03 -23.48
N TRP A 263 18.13 6.71 -23.30
CA TRP A 263 18.50 5.75 -24.34
C TRP A 263 17.44 4.67 -24.62
N GLY A 264 16.28 4.70 -23.95
CA GLY A 264 15.22 3.70 -24.11
C GLY A 264 14.37 3.84 -25.38
N SER A 265 13.58 2.79 -25.69
CA SER A 265 12.49 2.53 -26.68
C SER A 265 12.43 3.24 -28.05
N ASN A 266 13.35 4.13 -28.37
CA ASN A 266 13.51 4.84 -29.65
C ASN A 266 14.96 5.37 -29.83
N GLY A 267 15.84 5.15 -28.86
CA GLY A 267 17.17 5.75 -28.79
C GLY A 267 18.21 5.02 -29.63
N PHE A 268 18.29 3.69 -29.56
CA PHE A 268 19.41 2.94 -30.15
C PHE A 268 19.62 3.18 -31.65
N ASP A 269 18.54 3.22 -32.45
CA ASP A 269 18.62 3.54 -33.88
C ASP A 269 18.97 5.01 -34.17
N ARG A 270 18.68 5.94 -33.25
CA ARG A 270 19.00 7.37 -33.40
C ARG A 270 20.44 7.69 -32.99
N PHE A 271 20.93 7.04 -31.95
CA PHE A 271 22.30 7.18 -31.45
C PHE A 271 23.32 6.39 -32.29
N GLY A 272 22.89 5.48 -33.17
CA GLY A 272 23.76 4.70 -34.07
C GLY A 272 24.66 5.54 -34.99
N ASN A 273 24.37 6.83 -35.20
CA ASN A 273 25.24 7.76 -35.93
C ASN A 273 26.32 8.44 -35.06
N GLY A 274 26.34 8.21 -33.74
CA GLY A 274 27.32 8.75 -32.79
C GLY A 274 27.28 10.28 -32.55
N LEU A 275 26.49 11.03 -33.33
CA LEU A 275 26.37 12.49 -33.25
C LEU A 275 25.66 12.94 -31.98
N ASP A 276 24.55 12.30 -31.61
CA ASP A 276 23.76 12.66 -30.42
C ASP A 276 24.47 12.31 -29.11
N VAL A 277 25.30 11.25 -29.07
CA VAL A 277 26.10 10.91 -27.87
C VAL A 277 27.20 11.94 -27.63
N LYS A 278 27.87 12.41 -28.71
CA LYS A 278 28.86 13.48 -28.60
C LYS A 278 28.23 14.81 -28.16
N ALA A 279 27.05 15.13 -28.68
CA ALA A 279 26.29 16.30 -28.25
C ALA A 279 25.90 16.19 -26.76
N LEU A 280 25.38 15.04 -26.33
CA LEU A 280 25.06 14.79 -24.92
C LEU A 280 26.30 14.90 -24.02
N ALA A 281 27.44 14.31 -24.40
CA ALA A 281 28.69 14.43 -23.64
C ALA A 281 29.16 15.88 -23.53
N ALA A 282 29.10 16.64 -24.64
CA ALA A 282 29.44 18.07 -24.64
C ALA A 282 28.49 18.89 -23.76
N PHE A 283 27.20 18.54 -23.74
CA PHE A 283 26.21 19.16 -22.87
C PHE A 283 26.49 18.87 -21.38
N ILE A 284 26.82 17.63 -21.03
CA ILE A 284 27.21 17.25 -19.66
C ILE A 284 28.41 18.07 -19.18
N GLU A 285 29.41 18.25 -20.04
CA GLU A 285 30.59 19.08 -19.74
C GLU A 285 30.25 20.58 -19.57
N ASP A 286 29.28 21.11 -20.32
CA ASP A 286 28.76 22.47 -20.10
C ASP A 286 28.09 22.60 -18.72
N VAL A 287 27.23 21.64 -18.37
CA VAL A 287 26.49 21.63 -17.10
C VAL A 287 27.43 21.53 -15.91
N ARG A 288 28.47 20.68 -15.97
CA ARG A 288 29.51 20.57 -14.93
C ARG A 288 30.14 21.93 -14.59
N ARG A 289 30.25 22.84 -15.57
CA ARG A 289 30.84 24.19 -15.41
C ARG A 289 29.80 25.25 -15.03
N SER A 290 28.53 25.04 -15.35
CA SER A 290 27.40 25.96 -15.14
C SER A 290 26.88 25.95 -13.71
N ARG A 291 26.72 27.12 -13.06
CA ARG A 291 26.14 27.22 -11.71
C ARG A 291 24.61 27.28 -11.68
N ASP A 292 24.00 27.42 -12.86
CA ASP A 292 22.58 27.69 -13.09
C ASP A 292 21.86 26.49 -13.73
N CYS A 293 22.51 25.34 -13.88
CA CYS A 293 21.94 24.17 -14.51
C CYS A 293 22.26 22.90 -13.70
N ILE A 294 21.27 22.05 -13.50
CA ILE A 294 21.41 20.69 -12.98
C ILE A 294 20.86 19.73 -14.02
N LEU A 295 21.57 18.64 -14.26
CA LEU A 295 21.15 17.59 -15.19
C LEU A 295 21.04 16.25 -14.47
N ILE A 296 19.87 15.64 -14.58
CA ILE A 296 19.58 14.31 -14.06
C ILE A 296 19.17 13.44 -15.23
N LEU A 297 19.87 12.33 -15.42
CA LEU A 297 19.67 11.37 -16.50
C LEU A 297 19.24 10.05 -15.87
N THR A 298 18.26 9.36 -16.44
CA THR A 298 17.91 7.99 -16.04
C THR A 298 18.02 7.06 -17.24
N THR A 299 18.48 5.84 -17.02
CA THR A 299 18.56 4.80 -18.04
C THR A 299 18.51 3.42 -17.41
N ARG A 300 18.33 2.40 -18.25
CA ARG A 300 18.39 0.99 -17.84
C ARG A 300 19.84 0.53 -17.92
N GLU A 301 20.21 -0.43 -17.08
CA GLU A 301 21.61 -0.86 -16.97
C GLU A 301 22.14 -1.47 -18.27
N TYR A 302 21.42 -2.40 -18.90
CA TYR A 302 21.88 -2.99 -20.17
C TYR A 302 21.90 -1.99 -21.33
N VAL A 303 20.93 -1.07 -21.40
CA VAL A 303 20.88 0.03 -22.38
C VAL A 303 22.12 0.91 -22.21
N LEU A 304 22.47 1.23 -20.97
CA LEU A 304 23.67 1.98 -20.63
C LEU A 304 24.91 1.26 -21.16
N GLU A 305 25.07 -0.02 -20.83
CA GLU A 305 26.24 -0.79 -21.23
C GLU A 305 26.37 -0.98 -22.74
N GLN A 306 25.26 -1.21 -23.44
CA GLN A 306 25.26 -1.26 -24.90
C GLN A 306 25.70 0.07 -25.53
N GLY A 307 25.28 1.21 -24.95
CA GLY A 307 25.70 2.54 -25.39
C GLY A 307 27.17 2.81 -25.09
N LEU A 308 27.66 2.35 -23.93
CA LEU A 308 29.07 2.48 -23.53
C LEU A 308 30.04 1.71 -24.44
N LYS A 309 29.64 0.52 -24.93
CA LYS A 309 30.45 -0.25 -25.90
C LYS A 309 30.77 0.55 -27.18
N GLN A 310 29.90 1.48 -27.55
CA GLN A 310 30.06 2.29 -28.77
C GLN A 310 30.75 3.64 -28.51
N ASN A 311 30.94 4.05 -27.24
CA ASN A 311 31.45 5.38 -26.88
C ASN A 311 32.27 5.39 -25.58
N GLU A 312 33.59 5.22 -25.70
CA GLU A 312 34.54 5.22 -24.58
C GLU A 312 34.63 6.57 -23.83
N ASP A 313 34.42 7.70 -24.52
CA ASP A 313 34.46 9.01 -23.85
C ASP A 313 33.28 9.17 -22.88
N PHE A 314 32.11 8.61 -23.21
CA PHE A 314 30.94 8.62 -22.35
C PHE A 314 31.09 7.66 -21.16
N ARG A 315 31.85 6.56 -21.29
CA ARG A 315 32.14 5.63 -20.17
C ARG A 315 32.77 6.33 -18.99
N ARG A 316 33.75 7.21 -19.23
CA ARG A 316 34.39 8.01 -18.16
C ARG A 316 33.41 8.93 -17.43
N ILE A 317 32.43 9.47 -18.15
CA ILE A 317 31.37 10.28 -17.56
C ILE A 317 30.52 9.40 -16.63
N VAL A 318 30.10 8.24 -17.09
CA VAL A 318 29.29 7.28 -16.30
C VAL A 318 30.07 6.76 -15.09
N GLU A 319 31.36 6.46 -15.21
CA GLU A 319 32.19 6.03 -14.06
C GLU A 319 32.28 7.11 -12.97
N THR A 320 32.15 8.39 -13.34
CA THR A 320 32.23 9.52 -12.40
C THR A 320 30.86 9.94 -11.87
N GLU A 321 29.83 9.89 -12.72
CA GLU A 321 28.49 10.45 -12.44
C GLU A 321 27.39 9.38 -12.31
N GLY A 322 27.74 8.11 -12.45
CA GLY A 322 26.81 6.99 -12.40
C GLY A 322 26.48 6.58 -10.96
N LEU A 323 25.19 6.44 -10.68
CA LEU A 323 24.70 5.73 -9.49
C LEU A 323 23.76 4.62 -9.93
N GLU A 324 24.03 3.44 -9.39
CA GLU A 324 23.25 2.24 -9.65
C GLU A 324 22.17 2.05 -8.58
N CYS A 325 20.92 1.94 -9.02
CA CYS A 325 19.74 1.71 -8.18
C CYS A 325 19.30 0.25 -8.28
N ARG A 326 19.35 -0.49 -7.18
CA ARG A 326 18.87 -1.88 -7.07
C ARG A 326 17.88 -2.04 -5.92
N ILE A 327 16.95 -2.98 -6.04
CA ILE A 327 15.93 -3.22 -5.00
C ILE A 327 16.59 -3.85 -3.75
N GLU A 328 17.66 -4.63 -3.93
CA GLU A 328 18.43 -5.27 -2.87
C GLU A 328 19.16 -4.27 -1.97
N GLN A 329 19.36 -3.03 -2.43
CA GLN A 329 19.95 -1.96 -1.63
C GLN A 329 18.97 -1.42 -0.58
N TYR A 330 17.67 -1.71 -0.69
CA TYR A 330 16.69 -1.27 0.31
C TYR A 330 16.85 -2.06 1.60
N SER A 331 17.13 -1.32 2.68
CA SER A 331 17.08 -1.86 4.03
C SER A 331 15.68 -2.36 4.37
N ARG A 332 15.55 -3.19 5.41
CA ARG A 332 14.23 -3.64 5.91
C ARG A 332 13.33 -2.46 6.30
N THR A 333 13.92 -1.40 6.84
CA THR A 333 13.21 -0.15 7.16
C THR A 333 12.77 0.60 5.92
N ASP A 334 13.60 0.65 4.86
CA ASP A 334 13.20 1.28 3.59
C ASP A 334 12.04 0.53 2.95
N ARG A 335 12.11 -0.81 2.91
CA ARG A 335 11.04 -1.67 2.41
C ARG A 335 9.72 -1.43 3.16
N LEU A 336 9.78 -1.35 4.49
CA LEU A 336 8.56 -1.11 5.29
C LEU A 336 7.99 0.30 5.04
N ARG A 337 8.84 1.33 5.00
CA ARG A 337 8.42 2.71 4.72
C ARG A 337 7.79 2.82 3.32
N ILE A 338 8.36 2.15 2.32
CA ILE A 338 7.82 2.13 0.95
C ILE A 338 6.45 1.45 0.95
N TYR A 339 6.34 0.28 1.59
CA TYR A 339 5.07 -0.45 1.71
C TYR A 339 3.99 0.39 2.39
N PHE A 340 4.30 1.00 3.53
CA PHE A 340 3.39 1.89 4.26
C PHE A 340 3.04 3.16 3.49
N GLY A 341 3.98 3.73 2.74
CA GLY A 341 3.70 4.81 1.81
C GLY A 341 2.61 4.41 0.81
N HIS A 342 2.72 3.22 0.22
CA HIS A 342 1.68 2.72 -0.68
C HIS A 342 0.34 2.52 0.02
N LEU A 343 0.30 1.94 1.23
CA LEU A 343 -0.95 1.80 1.98
C LEU A 343 -1.60 3.16 2.28
N ARG A 344 -0.81 4.15 2.71
CA ARG A 344 -1.27 5.51 3.03
C ARG A 344 -1.89 6.27 1.85
N ASN A 345 -1.53 5.94 0.62
CA ASN A 345 -1.99 6.66 -0.58
C ASN A 345 -2.82 5.79 -1.52
N SER A 346 -3.16 4.57 -1.11
CA SER A 346 -4.05 3.71 -1.87
C SER A 346 -5.49 3.91 -1.40
N ALA A 347 -6.43 3.91 -2.33
CA ALA A 347 -7.85 4.04 -2.02
C ALA A 347 -8.43 2.71 -1.51
N LEU A 348 -7.99 2.31 -0.32
CA LEU A 348 -8.38 1.11 0.41
C LEU A 348 -9.40 1.48 1.48
N THR A 349 -10.19 0.52 1.94
CA THR A 349 -11.06 0.71 3.11
C THR A 349 -10.28 0.64 4.42
N TRP A 350 -10.81 1.20 5.51
CA TRP A 350 -10.15 1.19 6.81
C TRP A 350 -9.82 -0.24 7.27
N GLY A 351 -10.76 -1.16 7.09
CA GLY A 351 -10.57 -2.59 7.36
C GLY A 351 -9.44 -3.21 6.53
N GLN A 352 -9.37 -2.88 5.23
CA GLN A 352 -8.33 -3.37 4.32
C GLN A 352 -6.93 -2.85 4.70
N VAL A 353 -6.80 -1.56 5.03
CA VAL A 353 -5.53 -0.97 5.50
C VAL A 353 -5.06 -1.68 6.76
N ASN A 354 -5.94 -1.88 7.75
CA ASN A 354 -5.59 -2.56 9.00
C ASN A 354 -5.17 -4.03 8.79
N ALA A 355 -5.82 -4.74 7.86
CA ALA A 355 -5.43 -6.11 7.52
C ALA A 355 -4.05 -6.18 6.85
N LEU A 356 -3.79 -5.31 5.88
CA LEU A 356 -2.51 -5.24 5.16
C LEU A 356 -1.36 -4.74 6.07
N LEU A 357 -1.64 -3.81 6.97
CA LEU A 357 -0.65 -3.31 7.93
C LEU A 357 -0.11 -4.43 8.84
N LYS A 358 -1.00 -5.32 9.31
CA LYS A 358 -0.63 -6.51 10.09
C LYS A 358 0.29 -7.46 9.30
N ALA A 359 0.17 -7.50 7.98
CA ALA A 359 1.01 -8.33 7.11
C ALA A 359 2.42 -7.74 6.87
N GLY A 360 2.66 -6.45 7.14
CA GLY A 360 3.87 -5.71 6.74
C GLY A 360 5.22 -6.40 7.06
N ARG A 361 5.34 -7.09 8.20
CA ARG A 361 6.56 -7.85 8.56
C ARG A 361 6.85 -9.00 7.60
N GLN A 362 5.83 -9.70 7.13
CA GLN A 362 5.99 -10.80 6.17
C GLN A 362 6.31 -10.24 4.77
N VAL A 363 5.70 -9.11 4.40
CA VAL A 363 5.93 -8.44 3.10
C VAL A 363 7.40 -8.07 2.91
N ILE A 364 8.03 -7.45 3.90
CA ILE A 364 9.44 -7.00 3.79
C ILE A 364 10.45 -8.15 3.75
N LEU A 365 10.05 -9.35 4.19
CA LEU A 365 10.86 -10.57 4.19
C LEU A 365 10.69 -11.39 2.90
N SER A 366 9.68 -11.07 2.06
CA SER A 366 9.47 -11.77 0.79
C SER A 366 10.67 -11.60 -0.15
N SER A 367 11.06 -12.71 -0.78
CA SER A 367 12.05 -12.70 -1.87
C SER A 367 11.56 -11.96 -3.11
N ASN A 368 10.24 -11.85 -3.29
CA ASN A 368 9.60 -11.22 -4.44
C ASN A 368 9.17 -9.77 -4.14
N TYR A 369 9.72 -9.14 -3.09
CA TYR A 369 9.44 -7.76 -2.75
C TYR A 369 9.80 -6.82 -3.91
N ASN A 370 8.81 -6.11 -4.45
CA ASN A 370 9.02 -5.12 -5.50
C ASN A 370 8.00 -3.97 -5.31
N PRO A 371 8.45 -2.71 -5.14
CA PRO A 371 7.55 -1.56 -4.97
C PRO A 371 6.51 -1.44 -6.08
N ARG A 372 6.86 -1.80 -7.31
CA ARG A 372 5.94 -1.75 -8.46
C ARG A 372 4.82 -2.79 -8.35
N ILE A 373 5.13 -3.99 -7.82
CA ILE A 373 4.11 -5.03 -7.59
C ILE A 373 3.14 -4.57 -6.50
N ILE A 374 3.66 -3.97 -5.42
CA ILE A 374 2.84 -3.39 -4.35
C ILE A 374 1.91 -2.31 -4.91
N GLU A 375 2.46 -1.34 -5.65
CA GLU A 375 1.68 -0.25 -6.25
C GLU A 375 0.56 -0.77 -7.18
N LEU A 376 0.88 -1.77 -8.00
CA LEU A 376 -0.10 -2.35 -8.94
C LEU A 376 -1.19 -3.10 -8.19
N TYR A 377 -0.83 -3.90 -7.18
CA TYR A 377 -1.78 -4.67 -6.40
C TYR A 377 -2.73 -3.77 -5.61
N THR A 378 -2.23 -2.73 -4.93
CA THR A 378 -3.12 -1.87 -4.14
C THR A 378 -4.12 -1.11 -5.01
N LYS A 379 -3.83 -0.94 -6.30
CA LYS A 379 -4.76 -0.36 -7.30
C LYS A 379 -5.81 -1.35 -7.82
N THR A 380 -5.65 -2.67 -7.62
CA THR A 380 -6.66 -3.66 -8.04
C THR A 380 -7.71 -3.95 -6.97
N ILE A 381 -7.40 -3.67 -5.70
CA ILE A 381 -8.33 -3.86 -4.59
C ILE A 381 -9.53 -2.93 -4.77
N ARG A 382 -10.73 -3.48 -4.57
CA ARG A 382 -11.97 -2.72 -4.57
C ARG A 382 -12.50 -2.55 -3.15
N PRO A 383 -13.30 -1.52 -2.86
CA PRO A 383 -13.90 -1.34 -1.54
C PRO A 383 -14.72 -2.54 -1.06
N GLU A 384 -15.31 -3.30 -1.98
CA GLU A 384 -16.15 -4.47 -1.64
C GLU A 384 -15.35 -5.74 -1.31
N ASP A 385 -14.03 -5.76 -1.57
CA ASP A 385 -13.19 -6.92 -1.24
C ASP A 385 -13.03 -7.06 0.28
N ALA A 386 -13.24 -8.27 0.81
CA ALA A 386 -13.07 -8.54 2.23
C ALA A 386 -11.60 -8.32 2.69
N PRO A 387 -11.35 -7.66 3.83
CA PRO A 387 -9.99 -7.35 4.28
C PRO A 387 -9.04 -8.55 4.39
N SER A 388 -9.54 -9.70 4.86
CA SER A 388 -8.76 -10.94 4.96
C SER A 388 -8.35 -11.48 3.59
N LEU A 389 -9.28 -11.43 2.62
CA LEU A 389 -9.05 -11.85 1.25
C LEU A 389 -8.04 -10.94 0.54
N CYS A 390 -7.97 -9.66 0.88
CA CYS A 390 -6.93 -8.76 0.38
C CYS A 390 -5.53 -9.26 0.81
N VAL A 391 -5.35 -9.66 2.08
CA VAL A 391 -4.04 -10.17 2.52
C VAL A 391 -3.68 -11.48 1.80
N GLU A 392 -4.64 -12.40 1.67
CA GLU A 392 -4.43 -13.67 0.97
C GLU A 392 -4.08 -13.45 -0.51
N LYS A 393 -4.90 -12.66 -1.22
CA LYS A 393 -4.66 -12.29 -2.62
C LYS A 393 -3.33 -11.56 -2.78
N PHE A 394 -2.93 -10.72 -1.82
CA PHE A 394 -1.66 -10.01 -1.88
C PHE A 394 -0.46 -10.96 -1.86
N PHE A 395 -0.46 -11.96 -0.96
CA PHE A 395 0.62 -12.95 -0.94
C PHE A 395 0.59 -13.86 -2.16
N GLN A 396 -0.59 -14.28 -2.62
CA GLN A 396 -0.73 -14.94 -3.94
C GLN A 396 -0.20 -14.06 -5.06
N TYR A 397 -0.34 -12.74 -4.97
CA TYR A 397 0.13 -11.80 -5.98
C TYR A 397 1.63 -11.51 -5.92
N LEU A 398 2.23 -11.62 -4.73
CA LEU A 398 3.69 -11.63 -4.59
C LEU A 398 4.28 -12.96 -5.07
N GLU A 399 3.57 -14.07 -4.87
CA GLU A 399 4.03 -15.43 -5.20
C GLU A 399 3.78 -15.80 -6.67
N CYS A 400 2.55 -15.72 -7.19
CA CYS A 400 2.17 -16.00 -8.59
C CYS A 400 0.72 -15.57 -8.93
N PRO A 401 0.48 -14.33 -9.43
CA PRO A 401 -0.86 -13.90 -9.82
C PRO A 401 -1.18 -14.29 -11.26
N VAL A 402 -1.76 -15.47 -11.47
CA VAL A 402 -2.17 -15.95 -12.80
C VAL A 402 -3.03 -14.90 -13.53
N ASP A 403 -4.09 -14.40 -12.91
CA ASP A 403 -5.00 -13.39 -13.50
C ASP A 403 -4.28 -12.08 -13.90
N PHE A 404 -3.25 -11.70 -13.14
CA PHE A 404 -2.44 -10.52 -13.46
C PHE A 404 -1.55 -10.76 -14.66
N TRP A 405 -0.87 -11.90 -14.71
CA TRP A 405 -0.03 -12.25 -15.83
C TRP A 405 -0.86 -12.46 -17.10
N GLU A 406 -2.09 -12.97 -17.00
CA GLU A 406 -3.04 -13.01 -18.12
C GLU A 406 -3.32 -11.61 -18.67
N LYS A 407 -3.60 -10.63 -17.79
CA LYS A 407 -3.83 -9.25 -18.21
C LYS A 407 -2.59 -8.63 -18.84
N ILE A 408 -1.41 -8.79 -18.22
CA ILE A 408 -0.15 -8.31 -18.80
C ILE A 408 0.07 -8.95 -20.17
N TYR A 409 -0.03 -10.26 -20.27
CA TYR A 409 0.15 -10.98 -21.51
C TYR A 409 -0.84 -10.49 -22.59
N ALA A 410 -2.09 -10.22 -22.21
CA ALA A 410 -3.10 -9.63 -23.09
C ALA A 410 -2.79 -8.19 -23.53
N ASP A 411 -2.08 -7.40 -22.73
CA ASP A 411 -1.70 -6.03 -23.07
C ASP A 411 -0.38 -5.94 -23.87
N LEU A 412 0.40 -7.03 -23.93
CA LEU A 412 1.66 -7.09 -24.69
C LEU A 412 1.46 -7.17 -26.21
N SER A 413 2.45 -6.65 -26.96
CA SER A 413 2.53 -6.80 -28.42
C SER A 413 2.72 -8.26 -28.83
N GLN A 414 2.39 -8.59 -30.08
CA GLN A 414 2.51 -9.95 -30.60
C GLN A 414 3.96 -10.48 -30.50
N GLU A 415 4.94 -9.61 -30.77
CA GLU A 415 6.36 -9.90 -30.68
C GLU A 415 6.80 -10.14 -29.23
N ALA A 416 6.32 -9.31 -28.30
CA ALA A 416 6.60 -9.48 -26.87
C ALA A 416 6.01 -10.77 -26.31
N ARG A 417 4.79 -11.14 -26.72
CA ARG A 417 4.20 -12.45 -26.40
C ARG A 417 5.03 -13.61 -26.94
N ALA A 418 5.52 -13.51 -28.17
CA ALA A 418 6.36 -14.55 -28.77
C ALA A 418 7.67 -14.73 -27.97
N VAL A 419 8.34 -13.65 -27.60
CA VAL A 419 9.54 -13.71 -26.75
C VAL A 419 9.23 -14.28 -25.36
N MET A 420 8.07 -13.98 -24.79
CA MET A 420 7.60 -14.61 -23.54
C MET A 420 7.51 -16.13 -23.65
N LEU A 421 6.92 -16.65 -24.74
CA LEU A 421 6.83 -18.09 -24.99
C LEU A 421 8.22 -18.72 -25.14
N ILE A 422 9.14 -18.04 -25.84
CA ILE A 422 10.53 -18.49 -25.99
C ILE A 422 11.21 -18.57 -24.61
N LEU A 423 11.07 -17.53 -23.77
CA LEU A 423 11.66 -17.47 -22.43
C LEU A 423 11.25 -18.65 -21.54
N ALA A 424 10.03 -19.16 -21.68
CA ALA A 424 9.54 -20.29 -20.88
C ALA A 424 10.36 -21.57 -21.09
N VAL A 425 10.92 -21.75 -22.28
CA VAL A 425 11.78 -22.89 -22.63
C VAL A 425 13.27 -22.54 -22.63
N MET A 426 13.67 -21.37 -22.12
CA MET A 426 15.09 -21.00 -22.02
C MET A 426 15.69 -21.38 -20.65
N PRO A 427 17.00 -21.73 -20.61
CA PRO A 427 17.73 -22.02 -19.38
C PRO A 427 18.11 -20.71 -18.66
N LEU A 428 17.14 -20.03 -18.05
CA LEU A 428 17.36 -18.73 -17.39
C LEU A 428 18.29 -18.85 -16.16
N PRO A 429 19.15 -17.84 -15.90
CA PRO A 429 19.41 -16.67 -16.72
C PRO A 429 20.16 -17.03 -18.00
N VAL A 430 19.95 -16.28 -19.08
CA VAL A 430 20.60 -16.52 -20.39
C VAL A 430 21.08 -15.22 -21.02
N GLU A 431 22.06 -15.27 -21.92
CA GLU A 431 22.49 -14.09 -22.66
C GLU A 431 21.36 -13.46 -23.49
N LEU A 432 21.28 -12.13 -23.46
CA LEU A 432 20.28 -11.38 -24.21
C LEU A 432 20.38 -11.62 -25.73
N GLU A 433 21.58 -11.79 -26.27
CA GLU A 433 21.79 -12.03 -27.71
C GLU A 433 21.28 -13.40 -28.16
N LEU A 434 21.34 -14.43 -27.30
CA LEU A 434 20.80 -15.75 -27.63
C LEU A 434 19.27 -15.70 -27.74
N LEU A 435 18.62 -14.91 -26.87
CA LEU A 435 17.18 -14.66 -26.96
C LEU A 435 16.81 -13.89 -28.24
N ARG A 436 17.67 -12.95 -28.67
CA ARG A 436 17.52 -12.20 -29.93
C ARG A 436 17.57 -13.12 -31.14
N ASP A 437 18.49 -14.07 -31.16
CA ASP A 437 18.61 -15.05 -32.25
C ASP A 437 17.35 -15.91 -32.37
N CYS A 438 16.82 -16.41 -31.24
CA CYS A 438 15.55 -17.14 -31.21
C CYS A 438 14.38 -16.29 -31.73
N TYR A 439 14.30 -15.01 -31.31
CA TYR A 439 13.29 -14.07 -31.79
C TYR A 439 13.33 -13.91 -33.31
N HIS A 440 14.51 -13.59 -33.87
CA HIS A 440 14.67 -13.42 -35.31
C HIS A 440 14.33 -14.69 -36.10
N GLN A 441 14.64 -15.87 -35.55
CA GLN A 441 14.30 -17.14 -36.20
C GLN A 441 12.77 -17.32 -36.31
N VAL A 442 12.03 -17.03 -35.24
CA VAL A 442 10.57 -17.13 -35.25
C VAL A 442 9.96 -16.11 -36.21
N MET A 443 10.48 -14.88 -36.27
CA MET A 443 9.94 -13.84 -37.14
C MET A 443 10.20 -14.11 -38.63
N LYS A 444 11.36 -14.71 -38.99
CA LYS A 444 11.66 -15.13 -40.38
C LYS A 444 10.68 -16.17 -40.93
N ASP A 445 10.13 -17.03 -40.08
CA ASP A 445 9.19 -18.07 -40.51
C ASP A 445 7.74 -17.56 -40.63
N GLN A 446 7.43 -16.37 -40.09
CA GLN A 446 6.10 -15.74 -40.11
C GLN A 446 5.94 -14.67 -41.22
N ASP A 447 6.88 -14.64 -42.17
CA ASP A 447 7.13 -13.60 -43.18
C ASP A 447 5.98 -13.36 -44.18
N LYS A 448 4.88 -12.76 -43.71
CA LYS A 448 3.78 -12.25 -44.55
C LYS A 448 3.56 -10.74 -44.44
N GLU A 449 4.09 -10.06 -43.43
CA GLU A 449 4.01 -8.60 -43.25
C GLU A 449 5.38 -8.05 -42.80
N LEU A 450 5.83 -6.94 -43.40
CA LEU A 450 7.18 -6.37 -43.30
C LEU A 450 7.38 -5.44 -42.07
N GLU A 451 6.43 -5.37 -41.13
CA GLU A 451 6.41 -4.38 -40.05
C GLU A 451 6.40 -5.03 -38.65
N TRP A 452 7.46 -5.74 -38.28
CA TRP A 452 7.66 -6.23 -36.91
C TRP A 452 8.48 -5.25 -36.08
N LYS A 453 8.27 -5.23 -34.76
CA LYS A 453 9.14 -4.49 -33.83
C LYS A 453 10.58 -5.01 -33.86
N GLU A 454 11.55 -4.11 -33.69
CA GLU A 454 12.93 -4.50 -33.42
C GLU A 454 13.04 -5.16 -32.05
N PHE A 455 13.95 -6.14 -31.91
CA PHE A 455 14.09 -6.90 -30.65
C PHE A 455 14.37 -6.00 -29.44
N SER A 456 15.07 -4.89 -29.62
CA SER A 456 15.33 -3.91 -28.56
C SER A 456 14.05 -3.30 -27.99
N ASP A 457 13.04 -3.04 -28.84
CA ASP A 457 11.76 -2.48 -28.41
C ASP A 457 10.93 -3.54 -27.69
N VAL A 458 11.01 -4.79 -28.16
CA VAL A 458 10.37 -5.95 -27.53
C VAL A 458 10.96 -6.20 -26.13
N ALA A 459 12.29 -6.22 -26.01
CA ALA A 459 12.97 -6.33 -24.73
C ALA A 459 12.61 -5.15 -23.81
N ALA A 460 12.56 -3.94 -24.34
CA ALA A 460 12.22 -2.75 -23.56
C ALA A 460 10.76 -2.75 -23.06
N GLU A 461 9.84 -3.34 -23.83
CA GLU A 461 8.46 -3.57 -23.44
C GLU A 461 8.37 -4.62 -22.32
N LEU A 462 9.01 -5.78 -22.51
CA LEU A 462 9.01 -6.88 -21.55
C LEU A 462 9.67 -6.49 -20.23
N GLU A 463 10.75 -5.72 -20.24
CA GLU A 463 11.41 -5.27 -19.01
C GLU A 463 10.56 -4.38 -18.12
N LYS A 464 9.46 -3.82 -18.63
CA LYS A 464 8.57 -3.05 -17.77
C LYS A 464 8.00 -3.94 -16.66
N THR A 465 7.81 -5.24 -16.88
CA THR A 465 7.08 -6.10 -15.95
C THR A 465 7.49 -7.58 -15.94
N VAL A 466 8.06 -8.09 -17.03
CA VAL A 466 8.24 -9.53 -17.29
C VAL A 466 9.67 -9.97 -17.07
N ILE A 467 10.63 -9.26 -17.67
CA ILE A 467 12.05 -9.64 -17.65
C ILE A 467 12.89 -8.66 -16.84
N ARG A 468 13.99 -9.16 -16.29
CA ARG A 468 15.07 -8.35 -15.73
C ARG A 468 16.34 -8.63 -16.52
N THR A 469 17.11 -7.58 -16.78
CA THR A 469 18.45 -7.68 -17.33
C THR A 469 19.51 -7.49 -16.25
N ASP A 470 20.55 -8.31 -16.30
CA ASP A 470 21.63 -8.32 -15.32
C ASP A 470 22.98 -8.26 -16.03
N LEU A 471 23.85 -7.38 -15.52
CA LEU A 471 25.21 -7.19 -16.01
C LEU A 471 26.24 -7.99 -15.21
N TYR A 472 26.96 -8.90 -15.87
CA TYR A 472 28.08 -9.62 -15.27
C TYR A 472 29.41 -9.15 -15.86
N ASN A 473 30.46 -9.13 -15.03
CA ASN A 473 31.84 -8.78 -15.40
C ASN A 473 32.01 -7.35 -15.95
N ARG A 474 32.60 -6.46 -15.16
CA ARG A 474 32.78 -5.04 -15.53
C ARG A 474 33.79 -4.79 -16.66
N VAL A 475 34.71 -5.73 -16.93
CA VAL A 475 35.76 -5.55 -17.94
C VAL A 475 35.27 -5.93 -19.32
N ASN A 476 34.49 -7.01 -19.43
CA ASN A 476 33.83 -7.41 -20.66
C ASN A 476 32.34 -7.65 -20.38
N PRO A 477 31.51 -6.60 -20.46
CA PRO A 477 30.15 -6.62 -19.96
C PRO A 477 29.29 -7.64 -20.69
N LEU A 478 28.85 -8.63 -19.92
CA LEU A 478 27.95 -9.70 -20.31
C LEU A 478 26.54 -9.36 -19.82
N ILE A 479 25.61 -9.24 -20.77
CA ILE A 479 24.22 -8.90 -20.48
C ILE A 479 23.39 -10.18 -20.51
N THR A 480 22.78 -10.49 -19.38
CA THR A 480 21.88 -11.64 -19.22
C THR A 480 20.46 -11.19 -18.97
N VAL A 481 19.52 -12.08 -19.27
CA VAL A 481 18.08 -11.91 -19.06
C VAL A 481 17.59 -13.02 -18.17
N THR A 482 16.69 -12.67 -17.25
CA THR A 482 15.89 -13.58 -16.45
C THR A 482 14.45 -13.07 -16.34
N CYS A 483 13.56 -13.83 -15.71
CA CYS A 483 12.25 -13.33 -15.31
C CYS A 483 12.40 -12.40 -14.09
N GLN A 484 11.73 -11.25 -14.12
CA GLN A 484 11.75 -10.29 -13.01
C GLN A 484 11.06 -10.86 -11.76
N ASN A 485 10.05 -11.70 -11.95
CA ASN A 485 9.42 -12.50 -10.90
C ASN A 485 9.42 -13.97 -11.37
N PRO A 486 9.87 -14.93 -10.54
CA PRO A 486 9.88 -16.36 -10.90
C PRO A 486 8.53 -16.88 -11.42
N SER A 487 7.41 -16.36 -10.89
CA SER A 487 6.05 -16.75 -11.32
C SER A 487 5.72 -16.50 -12.77
N VAL A 488 6.43 -15.58 -13.44
CA VAL A 488 6.27 -15.35 -14.87
C VAL A 488 6.49 -16.67 -15.63
N LYS A 489 7.55 -17.40 -15.29
CA LYS A 489 7.88 -18.66 -15.96
C LYS A 489 6.78 -19.70 -15.69
N ASP A 490 6.35 -19.83 -14.44
CA ASP A 490 5.29 -20.77 -14.05
C ASP A 490 3.96 -20.48 -14.76
N PHE A 491 3.55 -19.21 -14.82
CA PHE A 491 2.38 -18.76 -15.55
C PHE A 491 2.46 -19.15 -17.03
N ILE A 492 3.55 -18.81 -17.72
CA ILE A 492 3.68 -19.07 -19.16
C ILE A 492 3.73 -20.57 -19.43
N LEU A 493 4.38 -21.38 -18.57
CA LEU A 493 4.38 -22.83 -18.71
C LEU A 493 2.96 -23.40 -18.59
N GLY A 494 2.15 -22.93 -17.64
CA GLY A 494 0.73 -23.28 -17.53
C GLY A 494 -0.06 -22.86 -18.77
N TYR A 495 0.18 -21.65 -19.26
CA TYR A 495 -0.48 -21.10 -20.44
C TYR A 495 -0.14 -21.87 -21.73
N ILE A 496 1.13 -22.28 -21.90
CA ILE A 496 1.58 -23.14 -23.01
C ILE A 496 0.91 -24.50 -22.92
N ARG A 497 0.86 -25.13 -21.73
CA ARG A 497 0.21 -26.44 -21.55
C ARG A 497 -1.27 -26.41 -21.98
N ALA A 498 -2.00 -25.37 -21.61
CA ALA A 498 -3.40 -25.21 -21.99
C ALA A 498 -3.61 -24.96 -23.50
N ASN A 499 -2.62 -24.37 -24.19
CA ASN A 499 -2.73 -23.90 -25.57
C ASN A 499 -1.67 -24.49 -26.53
N LEU A 500 -1.12 -25.67 -26.21
CA LEU A 500 0.09 -26.20 -26.85
C LEU A 500 -0.02 -26.31 -28.38
N LYS A 501 -1.20 -26.70 -28.90
CA LYS A 501 -1.42 -26.83 -30.35
C LYS A 501 -1.22 -25.52 -31.11
N GLN A 502 -1.49 -24.37 -30.48
CA GLN A 502 -1.32 -23.06 -31.08
C GLN A 502 0.14 -22.61 -31.09
N TYR A 503 0.91 -22.96 -30.07
CA TYR A 503 2.26 -22.43 -29.84
C TYR A 503 3.39 -23.41 -30.19
N SER A 504 3.08 -24.68 -30.44
CA SER A 504 4.07 -25.73 -30.70
C SER A 504 5.01 -25.39 -31.86
N GLY A 505 4.49 -24.80 -32.94
CA GLY A 505 5.28 -24.36 -34.09
C GLY A 505 6.26 -23.24 -33.76
N ILE A 506 5.81 -22.22 -33.00
CA ILE A 506 6.66 -21.11 -32.55
C ILE A 506 7.79 -21.64 -31.66
N LEU A 507 7.46 -22.46 -30.67
CA LEU A 507 8.43 -23.01 -29.73
C LEU A 507 9.45 -23.91 -30.42
N LEU A 508 9.00 -24.82 -31.30
CA LEU A 508 9.89 -25.71 -32.05
C LEU A 508 10.81 -24.94 -33.00
N ASN A 509 10.31 -23.92 -33.69
CA ASN A 509 11.13 -23.09 -34.59
C ASN A 509 12.15 -22.24 -33.83
N SER A 510 11.81 -21.83 -32.59
CA SER A 510 12.72 -21.09 -31.73
C SER A 510 13.84 -21.94 -31.12
N CYS A 511 13.76 -23.28 -31.16
CA CYS A 511 14.72 -24.22 -30.57
C CYS A 511 16.06 -24.25 -31.32
N LEU A 512 16.88 -23.23 -31.07
CA LEU A 512 18.21 -23.08 -31.67
C LEU A 512 19.32 -23.72 -30.82
N TYR A 513 19.07 -23.89 -29.52
CA TYR A 513 20.08 -24.35 -28.56
C TYR A 513 19.67 -25.65 -27.87
N PHE A 514 20.67 -26.44 -27.48
CA PHE A 514 20.49 -27.73 -26.83
C PHE A 514 19.65 -27.62 -25.54
N SER A 515 20.07 -26.72 -24.63
CA SER A 515 19.45 -26.55 -23.31
C SER A 515 17.99 -26.11 -23.43
N GLN A 516 17.68 -25.32 -24.46
CA GLN A 516 16.31 -24.90 -24.76
C GLN A 516 15.43 -26.08 -25.16
N CYS A 517 15.96 -27.00 -25.97
CA CYS A 517 15.26 -28.24 -26.32
C CYS A 517 15.03 -29.10 -25.07
N VAL A 518 16.00 -29.19 -24.16
CA VAL A 518 15.87 -29.93 -22.89
C VAL A 518 14.75 -29.36 -22.02
N GLU A 519 14.69 -28.04 -21.82
CA GLU A 519 13.60 -27.40 -21.08
C GLU A 519 12.24 -27.64 -21.74
N TYR A 520 12.18 -27.63 -23.08
CA TYR A 520 10.94 -27.94 -23.79
C TYR A 520 10.54 -29.42 -23.65
N LEU A 521 11.50 -30.36 -23.70
CA LEU A 521 11.24 -31.77 -23.45
C LEU A 521 10.74 -32.03 -22.03
N LYS A 522 11.30 -31.34 -21.02
CA LYS A 522 10.79 -31.39 -19.64
C LYS A 522 9.34 -30.91 -19.56
N LEU A 523 9.00 -29.81 -20.24
CA LEU A 523 7.63 -29.29 -20.30
C LEU A 523 6.65 -30.31 -20.89
N LEU A 524 7.06 -31.01 -21.95
CA LEU A 524 6.24 -32.01 -22.66
C LEU A 524 6.23 -33.39 -21.99
N TYR A 525 7.14 -33.67 -21.04
CA TYR A 525 7.39 -35.03 -20.54
C TYR A 525 6.12 -35.71 -19.99
N ASP A 526 5.31 -34.99 -19.22
CA ASP A 526 4.09 -35.54 -18.59
C ASP A 526 2.79 -35.24 -19.37
N MET A 527 2.89 -34.74 -20.61
CA MET A 527 1.72 -34.38 -21.42
C MET A 527 1.22 -35.56 -22.26
N GLU A 528 -0.10 -35.74 -22.30
CA GLU A 528 -0.76 -36.70 -23.18
C GLU A 528 -0.88 -36.15 -24.62
N ASP A 529 -0.93 -37.04 -25.62
CA ASP A 529 -1.11 -36.72 -27.04
C ASP A 529 -0.04 -35.81 -27.69
N THR A 530 1.18 -35.77 -27.13
CA THR A 530 2.29 -34.95 -27.65
C THR A 530 3.41 -35.72 -28.35
N ASP A 531 3.27 -37.04 -28.54
CA ASP A 531 4.36 -37.92 -29.02
C ASP A 531 5.07 -37.43 -30.28
N GLY A 532 4.32 -36.98 -31.30
CA GLY A 532 4.91 -36.49 -32.54
C GLY A 532 5.75 -35.22 -32.36
N LEU A 533 5.30 -34.30 -31.51
CA LEU A 533 6.04 -33.08 -31.17
C LEU A 533 7.24 -33.41 -30.28
N TYR A 534 7.04 -34.29 -29.29
CA TYR A 534 8.08 -34.78 -28.39
C TYR A 534 9.26 -35.38 -29.18
N GLY A 535 8.95 -36.27 -30.13
CA GLY A 535 9.93 -36.87 -31.04
C GLY A 535 10.67 -35.82 -31.87
N ALA A 536 9.97 -34.82 -32.43
CA ALA A 536 10.60 -33.76 -33.22
C ALA A 536 11.55 -32.88 -32.39
N VAL A 537 11.18 -32.54 -31.15
CA VAL A 537 12.06 -31.81 -30.23
C VAL A 537 13.25 -32.67 -29.83
N MET A 538 13.05 -33.97 -29.60
CA MET A 538 14.14 -34.90 -29.27
C MET A 538 15.15 -35.03 -30.42
N GLU A 539 14.69 -35.14 -31.67
CA GLU A 539 15.55 -35.14 -32.86
C GLU A 539 16.33 -33.83 -33.00
N ARG A 540 15.69 -32.69 -32.72
CA ARG A 540 16.36 -31.39 -32.71
C ARG A 540 17.44 -31.34 -31.62
N ALA A 541 17.14 -31.80 -30.40
CA ALA A 541 18.08 -31.82 -29.30
C ALA A 541 19.29 -32.72 -29.58
N ALA A 542 19.05 -33.90 -30.16
CA ALA A 542 20.10 -34.82 -30.59
C ALA A 542 21.02 -34.20 -31.66
N ALA A 543 20.48 -33.43 -32.59
CA ALA A 543 21.27 -32.71 -33.59
C ALA A 543 22.14 -31.58 -32.99
N LEU A 544 21.73 -31.02 -31.84
CA LEU A 544 22.42 -29.91 -31.17
C LEU A 544 23.38 -30.34 -30.05
N ILE A 545 23.52 -31.65 -29.77
CA ILE A 545 24.25 -32.16 -28.61
C ILE A 545 25.71 -31.70 -28.53
N ASP A 546 26.36 -31.53 -29.69
CA ASP A 546 27.77 -31.13 -29.80
C ASP A 546 27.98 -29.61 -29.98
N THR A 547 26.92 -28.78 -29.87
CA THR A 547 27.02 -27.31 -30.03
C THR A 547 27.60 -26.62 -28.78
N GLU A 548 27.84 -25.31 -28.82
CA GLU A 548 28.33 -24.57 -27.65
C GLU A 548 27.31 -24.58 -26.49
N ALA A 549 27.79 -24.63 -25.24
CA ALA A 549 26.96 -24.50 -24.04
C ALA A 549 26.38 -23.10 -23.92
N VAL A 550 25.07 -23.02 -23.65
CA VAL A 550 24.37 -21.76 -23.40
C VAL A 550 23.83 -21.63 -21.98
N SER A 551 23.85 -22.71 -21.19
CA SER A 551 23.66 -22.66 -19.74
C SER A 551 24.67 -21.70 -19.12
N PHE A 552 24.16 -20.69 -18.42
CA PHE A 552 24.98 -19.59 -17.91
C PHE A 552 26.10 -20.06 -16.97
N TYR A 553 25.77 -20.97 -16.04
CA TYR A 553 26.74 -21.51 -15.09
C TYR A 553 27.88 -22.24 -15.82
N ASP A 554 27.55 -23.11 -16.78
CA ASP A 554 28.54 -23.91 -17.51
C ASP A 554 29.39 -23.04 -18.44
N LYS A 555 28.78 -22.09 -19.15
CA LYS A 555 29.46 -21.20 -20.10
C LYS A 555 30.39 -20.20 -19.39
N TYR A 556 29.99 -19.70 -18.22
CA TYR A 556 30.67 -18.61 -17.51
C TYR A 556 31.25 -19.01 -16.15
N ALA A 557 31.53 -20.29 -15.92
CA ALA A 557 32.15 -20.79 -14.68
C ALA A 557 33.43 -20.03 -14.28
N ALA A 558 34.21 -19.54 -15.25
CA ALA A 558 35.40 -18.72 -14.99
C ALA A 558 35.05 -17.32 -14.45
N VAL A 559 33.98 -16.69 -14.94
CA VAL A 559 33.48 -15.41 -14.43
C VAL A 559 32.93 -15.60 -13.01
N LEU A 560 32.19 -16.69 -12.79
CA LEU A 560 31.66 -17.08 -11.47
C LEU A 560 32.74 -17.58 -10.49
N SER A 561 34.02 -17.62 -10.89
CA SER A 561 35.10 -17.94 -9.95
C SER A 561 35.40 -16.77 -9.01
N GLU A 562 35.03 -15.55 -9.39
CA GLU A 562 35.09 -14.38 -8.52
C GLU A 562 33.98 -14.44 -7.46
N ARG A 563 34.35 -14.30 -6.19
CA ARG A 563 33.44 -14.48 -5.06
C ARG A 563 32.19 -13.57 -5.15
N GLU A 564 32.36 -12.33 -5.59
CA GLU A 564 31.26 -11.37 -5.71
C GLU A 564 30.22 -11.80 -6.76
N GLU A 565 30.68 -12.23 -7.94
CA GLU A 565 29.81 -12.70 -9.02
C GLU A 565 29.17 -14.05 -8.69
N ARG A 566 29.90 -14.93 -7.99
CA ARG A 566 29.34 -16.18 -7.47
C ARG A 566 28.24 -15.95 -6.46
N ASP A 567 28.49 -15.11 -5.46
CA ASP A 567 27.50 -14.76 -4.44
C ASP A 567 26.29 -14.07 -5.08
N ARG A 568 26.49 -13.28 -6.15
CA ARG A 568 25.40 -12.69 -6.93
C ARG A 568 24.58 -13.76 -7.66
N TYR A 569 25.23 -14.65 -8.40
CA TYR A 569 24.54 -15.74 -9.10
C TYR A 569 23.77 -16.63 -8.12
N ASP A 570 24.42 -16.99 -7.01
CA ASP A 570 23.86 -17.90 -6.02
C ASP A 570 22.64 -17.31 -5.31
N ARG A 571 22.67 -16.02 -4.99
CA ARG A 571 21.52 -15.31 -4.40
C ARG A 571 20.35 -15.17 -5.34
N ASN A 572 20.61 -14.98 -6.64
CA ASN A 572 19.60 -14.53 -7.58
C ASN A 572 19.01 -15.67 -8.44
N TYR A 573 19.74 -16.76 -8.66
CA TYR A 573 19.38 -17.77 -9.66
C TYR A 573 19.63 -19.22 -9.25
N HIS A 574 20.29 -19.49 -8.13
CA HIS A 574 20.68 -20.86 -7.79
C HIS A 574 19.46 -21.75 -7.54
N THR A 575 19.14 -22.51 -8.58
CA THR A 575 18.34 -23.71 -8.50
C THR A 575 19.31 -24.88 -8.53
N LEU A 576 19.11 -25.87 -7.66
CA LEU A 576 19.92 -27.11 -7.66
C LEU A 576 19.73 -27.81 -9.01
N ASN A 577 20.62 -27.54 -9.95
CA ASN A 577 20.57 -28.16 -11.27
C ASN A 577 21.24 -29.53 -11.15
N GLU A 578 20.44 -30.60 -11.12
CA GLU A 578 20.91 -31.96 -10.80
C GLU A 578 21.92 -32.52 -11.83
N CYS A 579 22.01 -31.94 -13.02
CA CYS A 579 22.95 -32.34 -14.06
C CYS A 579 23.36 -31.14 -14.94
N GLY A 580 24.58 -30.62 -14.78
CA GLY A 580 25.15 -29.59 -15.68
C GLY A 580 25.40 -30.10 -17.10
N GLU A 581 25.84 -29.24 -18.03
CA GLU A 581 26.06 -29.60 -19.44
C GLU A 581 27.47 -30.13 -19.76
N LEU A 582 28.42 -29.97 -18.84
CA LEU A 582 29.81 -30.34 -19.09
C LEU A 582 29.99 -31.86 -19.20
N ARG A 583 30.96 -32.28 -20.04
CA ARG A 583 31.36 -33.68 -20.27
C ARG A 583 30.18 -34.58 -20.66
N PHE A 584 29.72 -35.45 -19.75
CA PHE A 584 28.64 -36.41 -20.00
C PHE A 584 27.26 -35.86 -19.66
N GLY A 585 27.19 -34.61 -19.19
CA GLY A 585 25.96 -33.96 -18.77
C GLY A 585 24.87 -33.92 -19.84
N ARG A 586 25.18 -33.41 -21.03
CA ARG A 586 24.21 -33.36 -22.15
C ARG A 586 23.70 -34.74 -22.60
N PRO A 587 24.57 -35.75 -22.85
CA PRO A 587 24.12 -37.12 -23.07
C PRO A 587 23.18 -37.64 -21.99
N PHE A 588 23.50 -37.41 -20.70
CA PHE A 588 22.68 -37.87 -19.58
C PHE A 588 21.32 -37.20 -19.53
N GLN A 589 21.25 -35.88 -19.76
CA GLN A 589 19.98 -35.17 -19.82
C GLN A 589 19.06 -35.73 -20.92
N LEU A 590 19.57 -35.97 -22.13
CA LEU A 590 18.75 -36.56 -23.20
C LEU A 590 18.36 -38.00 -22.93
N LEU A 591 19.28 -38.82 -22.41
CA LEU A 591 19.00 -40.22 -22.09
C LEU A 591 17.88 -40.33 -21.05
N LEU A 592 17.90 -39.51 -19.99
CA LEU A 592 16.85 -39.47 -18.97
C LEU A 592 15.50 -38.99 -19.51
N LEU A 593 15.52 -38.19 -20.58
CA LEU A 593 14.31 -37.72 -21.24
C LEU A 593 13.85 -38.66 -22.37
N TYR A 594 14.65 -39.64 -22.78
CA TYR A 594 14.27 -40.53 -23.87
C TYR A 594 13.10 -41.44 -23.49
N LYS A 595 12.09 -41.53 -24.38
CA LYS A 595 10.96 -42.46 -24.30
C LYS A 595 10.88 -43.24 -25.60
N ALA A 596 11.09 -44.55 -25.55
CA ALA A 596 11.05 -45.43 -26.73
C ALA A 596 9.67 -45.40 -27.43
N GLY A 597 8.59 -45.26 -26.64
CA GLY A 597 7.22 -45.13 -27.15
C GLY A 597 7.00 -43.88 -28.00
N SER A 598 7.54 -42.73 -27.58
CA SER A 598 7.35 -41.42 -28.22
C SER A 598 8.40 -41.12 -29.30
N CYS A 599 9.55 -41.81 -29.31
CA CYS A 599 10.64 -41.57 -30.27
C CYS A 599 11.28 -42.88 -30.76
N GLN A 600 10.68 -43.50 -31.77
CA GLN A 600 11.12 -44.80 -32.29
C GLN A 600 12.36 -44.71 -33.21
N THR A 601 12.67 -43.53 -33.76
CA THR A 601 13.74 -43.33 -34.75
C THR A 601 15.14 -43.29 -34.15
N LEU A 602 15.27 -42.84 -32.89
CA LEU A 602 16.57 -42.56 -32.26
C LEU A 602 17.12 -43.67 -31.36
N GLY A 603 16.40 -44.77 -31.11
CA GLY A 603 16.84 -45.79 -30.15
C GLY A 603 18.26 -46.33 -30.42
N SER A 604 18.57 -46.64 -31.68
CA SER A 604 19.92 -47.10 -32.08
C SER A 604 21.01 -46.03 -31.95
N TRP A 605 20.64 -44.75 -31.98
CA TRP A 605 21.56 -43.65 -31.74
C TRP A 605 21.83 -43.52 -30.23
N PHE A 606 20.79 -43.55 -29.40
CA PHE A 606 20.92 -43.50 -27.94
C PHE A 606 21.71 -44.68 -27.36
N SER A 607 21.50 -45.90 -27.85
CA SER A 607 22.33 -47.05 -27.44
C SER A 607 23.82 -46.82 -27.73
N ARG A 608 24.15 -46.24 -28.90
CA ARG A 608 25.54 -45.90 -29.25
C ARG A 608 26.10 -44.78 -28.40
N VAL A 609 25.30 -43.76 -28.10
CA VAL A 609 25.69 -42.64 -27.22
C VAL A 609 26.00 -43.18 -25.81
N PHE A 610 25.10 -43.97 -25.22
CA PHE A 610 25.31 -44.54 -23.90
C PHE A 610 26.52 -45.49 -23.88
N GLN A 611 26.67 -46.37 -24.87
CA GLN A 611 27.84 -47.24 -24.98
C GLN A 611 29.16 -46.44 -25.04
N SER A 612 29.19 -45.33 -25.78
CA SER A 612 30.36 -44.44 -25.82
C SER A 612 30.68 -43.84 -24.46
N VAL A 613 29.66 -43.40 -23.70
CA VAL A 613 29.85 -42.88 -22.34
C VAL A 613 30.33 -43.97 -21.40
N GLU A 614 29.71 -45.14 -21.42
CA GLU A 614 30.08 -46.29 -20.60
C GLU A 614 31.53 -46.73 -20.86
N GLU A 615 31.94 -46.86 -22.13
CA GLU A 615 33.33 -47.21 -22.50
C GLU A 615 34.33 -46.13 -22.09
N SER A 616 33.94 -44.86 -22.17
CA SER A 616 34.79 -43.73 -21.78
C SER A 616 34.99 -43.67 -20.26
N MET A 617 33.91 -43.84 -19.49
CA MET A 617 33.98 -43.93 -18.03
C MET A 617 34.78 -45.16 -17.60
N GLU A 618 34.64 -46.30 -18.27
CA GLU A 618 35.39 -47.52 -17.96
C GLU A 618 36.91 -47.33 -18.20
N ARG A 619 37.29 -46.73 -19.33
CA ARG A 619 38.71 -46.54 -19.72
C ARG A 619 39.38 -45.38 -19.00
N TYR A 620 38.67 -44.26 -18.82
CA TYR A 620 39.19 -43.02 -18.23
C TYR A 620 38.24 -42.47 -17.15
N PRO A 621 38.06 -43.17 -16.01
CA PRO A 621 37.18 -42.70 -14.93
C PRO A 621 37.42 -41.26 -14.49
N GLU A 622 38.69 -40.85 -14.41
CA GLU A 622 39.13 -39.52 -14.00
C GLU A 622 38.70 -38.39 -14.95
N SER A 623 38.23 -38.73 -16.14
CA SER A 623 37.71 -37.76 -17.11
C SER A 623 36.25 -37.37 -16.85
N ALA A 624 35.52 -38.16 -16.06
CA ALA A 624 34.13 -37.92 -15.69
C ALA A 624 34.06 -36.96 -14.49
N LEU A 625 33.19 -35.94 -14.56
CA LEU A 625 32.97 -35.06 -13.42
C LEU A 625 32.23 -35.80 -12.31
N GLY A 626 32.50 -35.44 -11.05
CA GLY A 626 31.87 -36.11 -9.90
C GLY A 626 30.34 -36.06 -9.93
N GLU A 627 29.77 -34.96 -10.43
CA GLU A 627 28.33 -34.80 -10.67
C GLU A 627 27.80 -35.78 -11.72
N ASN A 628 28.51 -35.95 -12.84
CA ASN A 628 28.13 -36.94 -13.86
C ASN A 628 28.18 -38.35 -13.27
N ILE A 629 29.21 -38.69 -12.48
CA ILE A 629 29.31 -40.01 -11.85
C ILE A 629 28.10 -40.24 -10.95
N ARG A 630 27.74 -39.29 -10.07
CA ARG A 630 26.58 -39.40 -9.18
C ARG A 630 25.26 -39.56 -9.92
N MET A 631 25.12 -39.00 -11.13
CA MET A 631 23.93 -39.15 -11.96
C MET A 631 23.86 -40.45 -12.75
N PHE A 632 24.99 -41.13 -12.97
CA PHE A 632 25.06 -42.33 -13.78
C PHE A 632 24.07 -43.44 -13.35
N PRO A 633 23.86 -43.75 -12.05
CA PRO A 633 22.87 -44.76 -11.64
C PRO A 633 21.47 -44.49 -12.17
N ARG A 634 21.00 -43.23 -12.09
CA ARG A 634 19.68 -42.83 -12.61
C ARG A 634 19.60 -43.05 -14.12
N VAL A 635 20.65 -42.66 -14.85
CA VAL A 635 20.74 -42.81 -16.30
C VAL A 635 20.76 -44.28 -16.69
N ALA A 636 21.55 -45.11 -16.01
CA ALA A 636 21.71 -46.53 -16.28
C ALA A 636 20.41 -47.31 -16.03
N VAL A 637 19.70 -47.02 -14.94
CA VAL A 637 18.38 -47.59 -14.66
C VAL A 637 17.40 -47.23 -15.78
N HIS A 638 17.33 -45.95 -16.16
CA HIS A 638 16.45 -45.48 -17.25
C HIS A 638 16.78 -46.13 -18.60
N VAL A 639 18.06 -46.20 -18.94
CA VAL A 639 18.57 -46.87 -20.16
C VAL A 639 18.19 -48.35 -20.21
N TYR A 640 18.25 -49.04 -19.07
CA TYR A 640 17.85 -50.44 -18.98
C TYR A 640 16.34 -50.62 -19.13
N GLU A 641 15.55 -49.76 -18.49
CA GLU A 641 14.07 -49.80 -18.56
C GLU A 641 13.55 -49.47 -19.96
N GLU A 642 14.18 -48.54 -20.67
CA GLU A 642 13.86 -48.19 -22.07
C GLU A 642 14.45 -49.21 -23.09
N GLY A 643 15.14 -50.25 -22.62
CA GLY A 643 15.68 -51.32 -23.48
C GLY A 643 16.86 -50.90 -24.37
N LEU A 644 17.59 -49.85 -23.99
CA LEU A 644 18.73 -49.33 -24.75
C LEU A 644 20.04 -50.09 -24.48
N ASN A 645 20.18 -50.70 -23.30
CA ASN A 645 21.27 -51.60 -22.89
C ASN A 645 20.74 -52.64 -21.89
N ASP A 646 21.08 -53.91 -22.06
CA ASP A 646 20.58 -55.05 -21.28
C ASP A 646 21.53 -55.55 -20.17
N ASP A 647 22.75 -54.99 -20.05
CA ASP A 647 23.77 -55.42 -19.08
C ASP A 647 23.87 -54.50 -17.86
N ILE A 648 22.84 -54.52 -17.00
CA ILE A 648 22.80 -53.72 -15.76
C ILE A 648 23.93 -54.04 -14.78
N ASN A 649 24.44 -55.28 -14.78
CA ASN A 649 25.56 -55.68 -13.92
C ASN A 649 26.85 -54.96 -14.32
N ARG A 650 27.12 -54.89 -15.63
CA ARG A 650 28.26 -54.13 -16.15
C ARG A 650 28.13 -52.65 -15.83
N MET A 651 26.94 -52.06 -15.94
CA MET A 651 26.71 -50.65 -15.61
C MET A 651 27.01 -50.35 -14.14
N ILE A 652 26.56 -51.21 -13.21
CA ILE A 652 26.87 -51.08 -11.76
C ILE A 652 28.39 -51.13 -11.52
N ASP A 653 29.08 -52.04 -12.21
CA ASP A 653 30.52 -52.20 -12.08
C ASP A 653 31.31 -51.00 -12.64
N VAL A 654 30.93 -50.47 -13.80
CA VAL A 654 31.53 -49.26 -14.39
C VAL A 654 31.32 -48.06 -13.48
N TYR A 655 30.12 -47.88 -12.93
CA TYR A 655 29.80 -46.83 -11.97
C TYR A 655 30.67 -46.91 -10.72
N THR A 656 30.66 -48.07 -10.04
CA THR A 656 31.32 -48.25 -8.75
C THR A 656 32.83 -48.09 -8.88
N ARG A 657 33.43 -48.63 -9.95
CA ARG A 657 34.85 -48.41 -10.25
C ARG A 657 35.15 -46.94 -10.50
N SER A 658 34.29 -46.25 -11.24
CA SER A 658 34.50 -44.84 -11.58
C SER A 658 34.40 -43.93 -10.37
N LEU A 659 33.41 -44.18 -9.51
CA LEU A 659 33.22 -43.53 -8.21
C LEU A 659 34.46 -43.69 -7.33
N MET A 660 34.94 -44.92 -7.16
CA MET A 660 36.11 -45.21 -6.34
C MET A 660 37.38 -44.56 -6.88
N LYS A 661 37.62 -44.57 -8.19
CA LYS A 661 38.80 -43.91 -8.78
C LYS A 661 38.78 -42.39 -8.60
N ASN A 662 37.60 -41.78 -8.60
CA ASN A 662 37.41 -40.34 -8.40
C ASN A 662 37.34 -39.91 -6.92
N ARG A 663 37.52 -40.83 -5.97
CA ARG A 663 37.49 -40.55 -4.53
C ARG A 663 36.18 -39.90 -4.08
N LEU A 664 35.04 -40.43 -4.52
CA LEU A 664 33.70 -39.98 -4.12
C LEU A 664 33.12 -40.88 -3.01
N SER A 665 32.17 -40.36 -2.21
CA SER A 665 31.46 -41.21 -1.24
C SER A 665 30.73 -42.34 -1.97
N LEU A 666 30.78 -43.55 -1.40
CA LEU A 666 30.15 -44.72 -1.98
C LEU A 666 28.65 -44.66 -1.71
N ASP A 667 27.90 -44.36 -2.76
CA ASP A 667 26.45 -44.29 -2.76
C ASP A 667 25.95 -45.21 -3.88
N ALA A 668 24.82 -45.87 -3.66
CA ALA A 668 24.18 -46.72 -4.64
C ALA A 668 23.26 -45.93 -5.59
N GLY A 669 22.75 -44.79 -5.12
CA GLY A 669 21.72 -44.00 -5.79
C GLY A 669 20.55 -44.86 -6.26
N ALA A 670 20.07 -44.59 -7.48
CA ALA A 670 18.91 -45.28 -8.06
C ALA A 670 19.07 -46.81 -8.24
N PHE A 671 20.29 -47.36 -8.17
CA PHE A 671 20.47 -48.81 -8.22
C PHE A 671 19.94 -49.51 -6.97
N GLU A 672 20.11 -48.92 -5.78
CA GLU A 672 19.57 -49.50 -4.54
C GLU A 672 18.05 -49.35 -4.48
N ASP A 673 17.50 -48.22 -4.94
CA ASP A 673 16.06 -48.00 -4.97
C ASP A 673 15.34 -48.98 -5.89
N ARG A 674 15.90 -49.24 -7.09
CA ARG A 674 15.23 -50.04 -8.14
C ARG A 674 15.64 -51.51 -8.16
N TYR A 675 16.89 -51.81 -7.81
CA TYR A 675 17.48 -53.15 -7.86
C TYR A 675 18.26 -53.47 -6.57
N PRO A 676 17.63 -53.41 -5.38
CA PRO A 676 18.31 -53.55 -4.07
C PRO A 676 19.03 -54.89 -3.91
N ASP A 677 18.43 -55.98 -4.40
CA ASP A 677 19.03 -57.32 -4.31
C ASP A 677 20.28 -57.46 -5.19
N LEU A 678 20.27 -56.81 -6.36
CA LEU A 678 21.41 -56.81 -7.28
C LEU A 678 22.57 -55.99 -6.71
N TRP A 679 22.26 -54.83 -6.13
CA TRP A 679 23.24 -54.00 -5.44
C TRP A 679 23.85 -54.71 -4.24
N LYS A 680 23.04 -55.32 -3.37
CA LYS A 680 23.54 -56.12 -2.23
C LYS A 680 24.47 -57.24 -2.67
N ARG A 681 24.09 -57.96 -3.73
CA ARG A 681 24.93 -59.02 -4.31
C ARG A 681 26.26 -58.46 -4.81
N TYR A 682 26.25 -57.31 -5.50
CA TYR A 682 27.47 -56.66 -5.96
C TYR A 682 28.40 -56.26 -4.79
N ILE A 683 27.84 -55.70 -3.71
CA ILE A 683 28.58 -55.38 -2.48
C ILE A 683 29.21 -56.63 -1.87
N GLU A 684 28.47 -57.74 -1.78
CA GLU A 684 28.99 -59.01 -1.27
C GLU A 684 30.14 -59.56 -2.13
N GLU A 685 30.00 -59.53 -3.45
CA GLU A 685 31.00 -60.01 -4.41
C GLU A 685 32.27 -59.14 -4.43
N HIS A 686 32.16 -57.83 -4.13
CA HIS A 686 33.26 -56.86 -4.16
C HIS A 686 33.69 -56.32 -2.78
N ARG A 687 33.26 -56.99 -1.69
CA ARG A 687 33.42 -56.55 -0.29
C ARG A 687 34.85 -56.11 0.08
N GLU A 688 35.86 -56.89 -0.32
CA GLU A 688 37.27 -56.59 0.02
C GLU A 688 37.77 -55.31 -0.67
N THR A 689 37.40 -55.11 -1.94
CA THR A 689 37.78 -53.93 -2.73
C THR A 689 37.13 -52.67 -2.15
N ILE A 690 35.84 -52.75 -1.80
CA ILE A 690 35.08 -51.66 -1.20
C ILE A 690 35.64 -51.29 0.18
N GLY A 691 35.89 -52.28 1.05
CA GLY A 691 36.48 -52.02 2.37
C GLY A 691 37.88 -51.40 2.28
N ASN A 692 38.69 -51.79 1.29
CA ASN A 692 39.98 -51.15 1.03
C ASN A 692 39.85 -49.70 0.55
N TYR A 693 38.79 -49.40 -0.22
CA TYR A 693 38.50 -48.05 -0.70
C TYR A 693 38.03 -47.13 0.42
N LEU A 694 36.99 -47.52 1.18
CA LEU A 694 36.43 -46.72 2.28
C LEU A 694 37.51 -46.35 3.30
N ARG A 695 38.37 -47.32 3.64
CA ARG A 695 39.53 -47.06 4.49
C ARG A 695 40.42 -45.92 3.98
N LYS A 696 40.75 -45.91 2.68
CA LYS A 696 41.59 -44.85 2.09
C LYS A 696 40.84 -43.52 1.99
N TYR A 697 39.55 -43.56 1.64
CA TYR A 697 38.71 -42.38 1.49
C TYR A 697 38.54 -41.63 2.82
N TYR A 698 38.07 -42.32 3.86
CA TYR A 698 37.85 -41.73 5.17
C TYR A 698 39.14 -41.32 5.86
N GLN A 699 40.21 -42.12 5.76
CA GLN A 699 41.53 -41.73 6.29
C GLN A 699 42.03 -40.42 5.68
N ALA A 700 41.82 -40.19 4.38
CA ALA A 700 42.22 -38.96 3.71
C ALA A 700 41.38 -37.75 4.16
N ASN A 701 40.04 -37.91 4.26
CA ASN A 701 39.15 -36.82 4.69
C ASN A 701 39.34 -36.44 6.16
N LEU A 702 39.49 -37.43 7.06
CA LEU A 702 39.82 -37.20 8.46
C LEU A 702 41.16 -36.47 8.62
N CYS A 703 42.18 -36.88 7.86
CA CYS A 703 43.47 -36.20 7.83
C CYS A 703 43.33 -34.74 7.36
N LEU A 704 42.56 -34.49 6.28
CA LEU A 704 42.37 -33.16 5.72
C LEU A 704 41.64 -32.22 6.69
N SER A 705 40.58 -32.69 7.36
CA SER A 705 39.85 -31.93 8.37
C SER A 705 40.73 -31.60 9.57
N ALA A 706 41.53 -32.56 10.03
CA ALA A 706 42.46 -32.35 11.14
C ALA A 706 43.56 -31.33 10.82
N VAL A 707 44.11 -31.38 9.60
CA VAL A 707 45.09 -30.37 9.12
C VAL A 707 44.48 -28.98 9.03
N LYS A 708 43.19 -28.87 8.68
CA LYS A 708 42.47 -27.60 8.57
C LYS A 708 41.94 -27.04 9.89
N GLY A 709 42.05 -27.77 11.01
CA GLY A 709 41.46 -27.34 12.28
C GLY A 709 39.93 -27.49 12.35
N ASP A 710 39.29 -28.16 11.38
CA ASP A 710 37.82 -28.23 11.26
C ASP A 710 37.27 -29.40 12.09
N MET A 711 37.10 -29.18 13.40
CA MET A 711 36.62 -30.20 14.36
C MET A 711 35.23 -30.72 13.99
N VAL A 712 34.34 -29.84 13.52
CA VAL A 712 32.97 -30.21 13.15
C VAL A 712 33.00 -31.20 11.97
N ARG A 713 33.73 -30.90 10.90
CA ARG A 713 33.86 -31.85 9.79
C ARG A 713 34.59 -33.13 10.20
N PHE A 714 35.55 -33.05 11.12
CA PHE A 714 36.28 -34.23 11.58
C PHE A 714 35.36 -35.26 12.25
N ILE A 715 34.53 -34.83 13.19
CA ILE A 715 33.55 -35.69 13.88
C ILE A 715 32.54 -36.27 12.87
N LEU A 716 32.08 -35.45 11.92
CA LEU A 716 31.15 -35.91 10.88
C LEU A 716 31.75 -37.02 10.00
N TRP A 717 33.03 -36.93 9.64
CA TRP A 717 33.70 -37.98 8.86
C TRP A 717 33.95 -39.26 9.66
N GLU A 718 34.15 -39.16 10.98
CA GLU A 718 34.29 -40.33 11.85
C GLU A 718 32.97 -41.10 11.94
N ALA A 719 31.87 -40.39 12.22
CA ALA A 719 30.53 -40.97 12.25
C ALA A 719 30.15 -41.59 10.89
N ALA A 720 30.36 -40.86 9.80
CA ALA A 720 30.05 -41.36 8.45
C ALA A 720 30.84 -42.63 8.07
N TYR A 721 32.06 -42.83 8.61
CA TYR A 721 32.81 -44.07 8.38
C TYR A 721 32.17 -45.27 9.07
N GLU A 722 31.70 -45.09 10.31
CA GLU A 722 31.01 -46.14 11.07
C GLU A 722 29.69 -46.50 10.38
N ASP A 723 28.92 -45.49 9.98
CA ASP A 723 27.64 -45.66 9.26
C ASP A 723 27.84 -46.42 7.94
N ASP A 724 28.81 -46.03 7.11
CA ASP A 724 29.11 -46.74 5.85
C ASP A 724 29.58 -48.18 6.11
N CYS A 725 30.39 -48.42 7.15
CA CYS A 725 30.82 -49.78 7.49
C CYS A 725 29.64 -50.67 7.88
N GLU A 726 28.69 -50.15 8.66
CA GLU A 726 27.46 -50.85 9.02
C GLU A 726 26.59 -51.12 7.79
N GLN A 727 26.35 -50.08 6.97
CA GLN A 727 25.54 -50.18 5.76
C GLN A 727 26.05 -51.25 4.78
N PHE A 728 27.36 -51.32 4.57
CA PHE A 728 27.98 -52.28 3.64
C PHE A 728 28.34 -53.64 4.28
N GLY A 729 27.99 -53.86 5.55
CA GLY A 729 28.28 -55.11 6.26
C GLY A 729 29.78 -55.40 6.40
N LEU A 730 30.57 -54.34 6.61
CA LEU A 730 32.02 -54.36 6.76
C LEU A 730 32.42 -54.20 8.23
N VAL A 731 33.55 -54.80 8.61
CA VAL A 731 34.13 -54.57 9.94
C VAL A 731 35.05 -53.33 9.86
N PRO A 732 34.87 -52.32 10.74
CA PRO A 732 35.74 -51.14 10.77
C PRO A 732 37.22 -51.52 10.90
N ASP A 733 38.08 -50.86 10.12
CA ASP A 733 39.49 -51.18 10.09
C ASP A 733 40.23 -50.59 11.31
N PRO A 734 40.95 -51.40 12.11
CA PRO A 734 41.70 -50.91 13.27
C PRO A 734 42.77 -49.85 12.97
N ALA A 735 43.19 -49.70 11.71
CA ALA A 735 44.12 -48.67 11.26
C ALA A 735 43.47 -47.28 11.21
N ILE A 736 42.16 -47.17 10.96
CA ILE A 736 41.42 -45.89 10.98
C ILE A 736 41.38 -45.35 12.41
N GLU A 737 41.03 -46.18 13.38
CA GLU A 737 40.97 -45.79 14.80
C GLU A 737 42.33 -45.27 15.31
N LYS A 738 43.44 -45.87 14.85
CA LYS A 738 44.80 -45.38 15.12
C LYS A 738 45.08 -44.03 14.45
N SER A 739 44.55 -43.82 13.25
CA SER A 739 44.64 -42.56 12.51
C SER A 739 43.83 -41.45 13.19
N VAL A 740 42.59 -41.72 13.62
CA VAL A 740 41.73 -40.80 14.36
C VAL A 740 42.43 -40.30 15.62
N LYS A 741 42.88 -41.22 16.50
CA LYS A 741 43.63 -40.88 17.72
C LYS A 741 44.90 -40.05 17.46
N ARG A 742 45.47 -40.15 16.27
CA ARG A 742 46.62 -39.34 15.85
C ARG A 742 46.19 -37.95 15.38
N TYR A 743 45.08 -37.86 14.65
CA TYR A 743 44.55 -36.62 14.09
C TYR A 743 43.85 -35.74 15.13
N GLU A 744 43.19 -36.33 16.13
CA GLU A 744 42.65 -35.60 17.30
C GLU A 744 43.74 -34.78 18.01
N ARG A 745 44.93 -35.36 18.17
CA ARG A 745 46.10 -34.65 18.73
C ARG A 745 46.58 -33.48 17.87
N TRP A 746 46.28 -33.46 16.57
CA TRP A 746 46.58 -32.33 15.69
C TRP A 746 45.55 -31.21 15.87
N LEU A 747 44.26 -31.57 16.05
CA LEU A 747 43.18 -30.62 16.33
C LEU A 747 43.36 -29.94 17.70
N GLU A 748 43.69 -30.71 18.74
CA GLU A 748 44.00 -30.20 20.09
C GLU A 748 45.22 -29.25 20.12
N ALA A 749 46.12 -29.36 19.14
CA ALA A 749 47.28 -28.47 18.99
C ALA A 749 46.92 -27.16 18.27
N ASN A 750 45.97 -27.19 17.35
CA ASN A 750 45.49 -26.02 16.59
C ASN A 750 44.52 -25.13 17.38
N GLU A 751 43.77 -25.68 18.36
CA GLU A 751 42.91 -24.88 19.27
C GLU A 751 43.67 -23.82 20.11
N LYS A 752 45.00 -23.88 20.16
CA LYS A 752 45.83 -22.91 20.89
C LYS A 752 46.28 -21.70 20.07
N GLU A 753 45.93 -21.62 18.79
CA GLU A 753 46.29 -20.50 17.90
C GLU A 753 45.08 -20.04 17.04
N GLU A 754 44.02 -19.50 17.65
CA GLU A 754 43.07 -18.65 16.92
C GLU A 754 42.81 -17.31 17.66
N ASP A 755 43.15 -16.21 16.98
CA ASP A 755 43.09 -14.80 17.41
C ASP A 755 41.66 -14.24 17.24
N PRO A 756 40.99 -13.75 18.29
CA PRO A 756 39.60 -13.29 18.26
C PRO A 756 39.47 -11.86 17.71
N LYS A 757 39.97 -11.62 16.50
CA LYS A 757 39.89 -10.31 15.82
C LYS A 757 39.34 -10.46 14.41
N ASN A 758 38.03 -10.66 14.29
CA ASN A 758 37.28 -10.39 13.05
C ASN A 758 35.77 -10.28 13.34
N GLY A 759 35.40 -9.32 14.19
CA GLY A 759 34.01 -9.10 14.55
C GLY A 759 33.74 -7.74 15.16
N GLU A 760 34.40 -6.68 14.71
CA GLU A 760 34.08 -5.32 15.17
C GLU A 760 34.59 -4.27 14.16
N GLU A 761 33.81 -4.02 13.11
CA GLU A 761 33.91 -2.76 12.36
C GLU A 761 32.55 -2.47 11.71
N ILE A 762 31.78 -1.58 12.34
CA ILE A 762 30.90 -0.51 11.80
C ILE A 762 30.06 0.00 12.99
N ARG A 763 30.55 1.04 13.69
CA ARG A 763 29.73 1.88 14.58
C ARG A 763 30.25 3.32 14.57
N ARG A 764 29.70 4.11 13.64
CA ARG A 764 29.56 5.58 13.66
C ARG A 764 28.30 5.85 12.84
N GLY A 765 27.26 6.58 13.24
CA GLY A 765 26.98 7.42 14.39
C GLY A 765 25.61 8.04 14.07
N GLY A 766 24.61 7.72 14.89
CA GLY A 766 23.18 7.91 14.61
C GLY A 766 22.48 6.59 14.93
N ARG A 767 21.45 6.61 15.80
CA ARG A 767 20.68 5.39 16.08
C ARG A 767 20.02 4.97 14.76
N GLU A 768 20.49 3.88 14.15
CA GLU A 768 19.81 3.30 12.99
C GLU A 768 18.37 3.01 13.39
N ARG A 769 17.42 3.54 12.62
CA ARG A 769 15.99 3.30 12.86
C ARG A 769 15.74 1.80 12.77
N THR A 770 15.01 1.26 13.72
CA THR A 770 14.59 -0.14 13.71
C THR A 770 13.26 -0.27 12.96
N VAL A 771 12.89 -1.50 12.60
CA VAL A 771 11.57 -1.80 12.02
C VAL A 771 10.45 -1.37 12.97
N GLU A 772 10.66 -1.50 14.28
CA GLU A 772 9.66 -1.11 15.30
C GLU A 772 9.51 0.42 15.40
N ASP A 773 10.60 1.16 15.22
CA ASP A 773 10.54 2.63 15.18
C ASP A 773 9.70 3.10 13.98
N VAL A 774 9.81 2.45 12.81
CA VAL A 774 8.98 2.75 11.63
C VAL A 774 7.51 2.42 11.85
N TYR A 775 7.20 1.31 12.52
CA TYR A 775 5.82 0.96 12.90
C TYR A 775 5.23 2.01 13.85
N SER A 776 5.99 2.42 14.87
CA SER A 776 5.55 3.41 15.85
C SER A 776 5.35 4.78 15.19
N GLU A 777 6.30 5.22 14.36
CA GLU A 777 6.21 6.46 13.58
C GLU A 777 4.96 6.45 12.68
N PHE A 778 4.69 5.34 11.97
CA PHE A 778 3.49 5.24 11.13
C PHE A 778 2.19 5.26 11.96
N LYS A 779 2.19 4.63 13.13
CA LYS A 779 1.03 4.66 14.03
C LYS A 779 0.76 6.08 14.52
N GLU A 780 1.77 6.72 15.11
CA GLU A 780 1.68 8.05 15.72
C GLU A 780 1.40 9.15 14.67
N SER A 781 2.07 9.12 13.52
CA SER A 781 1.98 10.19 12.51
C SER A 781 0.88 10.03 11.45
N TYR A 782 0.15 8.91 11.47
CA TYR A 782 -0.88 8.66 10.46
C TYR A 782 -2.13 8.00 11.04
N LEU A 783 -2.01 6.86 11.72
CA LEU A 783 -3.21 6.15 12.22
C LEU A 783 -3.89 6.90 13.36
N GLU A 784 -3.11 7.39 14.33
CA GLU A 784 -3.63 8.12 15.49
C GLU A 784 -4.22 9.50 15.11
N GLU A 785 -3.79 10.10 14.00
CA GLU A 785 -4.41 11.34 13.47
C GLU A 785 -5.82 11.10 12.89
N ILE A 786 -6.15 9.87 12.50
CA ILE A 786 -7.43 9.52 11.88
C ILE A 786 -8.46 9.10 12.96
N LEU A 787 -7.99 8.39 13.98
CA LEU A 787 -8.80 7.90 15.09
C LEU A 787 -9.22 9.03 16.04
N PRO A 788 -10.36 8.88 16.74
CA PRO A 788 -10.75 9.83 17.78
C PRO A 788 -9.71 9.87 18.91
N ALA A 789 -9.48 11.08 19.44
CA ALA A 789 -8.59 11.28 20.58
C ALA A 789 -9.38 11.13 21.89
N ASP A 790 -9.01 10.14 22.70
CA ASP A 790 -9.67 9.85 23.97
C ASP A 790 -9.53 11.01 24.97
N VAL A 791 -10.65 11.39 25.59
CA VAL A 791 -10.72 12.39 26.65
C VAL A 791 -11.09 11.69 27.97
N SER A 792 -10.08 11.49 28.81
CA SER A 792 -10.25 10.84 30.11
C SER A 792 -11.05 11.68 31.12
N GLU A 793 -10.85 13.01 31.11
CA GLU A 793 -11.53 13.95 32.01
C GLU A 793 -12.15 15.12 31.20
N PRO A 794 -13.44 15.03 30.84
CA PRO A 794 -14.10 16.06 30.03
C PRO A 794 -14.08 17.46 30.68
N GLU A 795 -14.08 17.53 32.00
CA GLU A 795 -13.99 18.79 32.75
C GLU A 795 -12.65 19.49 32.55
N GLU A 796 -11.54 18.73 32.62
CA GLU A 796 -10.20 19.26 32.35
C GLU A 796 -10.05 19.68 30.90
N TRP A 797 -10.65 18.92 29.97
CA TRP A 797 -10.67 19.28 28.55
C TRP A 797 -11.40 20.61 28.31
N LEU A 798 -12.59 20.79 28.91
CA LEU A 798 -13.35 22.04 28.81
C LEU A 798 -12.59 23.23 29.41
N ILE A 799 -11.85 23.03 30.50
CA ILE A 799 -10.99 24.07 31.08
C ILE A 799 -9.85 24.44 30.13
N CYS A 800 -9.22 23.45 29.48
CA CYS A 800 -8.10 23.69 28.57
C CYS A 800 -8.52 24.35 27.25
N ASN A 801 -9.73 24.08 26.76
CA ASN A 801 -10.22 24.56 25.46
C ASN A 801 -11.10 25.82 25.54
N GLU A 802 -11.43 26.28 26.76
CA GLU A 802 -12.13 27.54 27.04
C GLU A 802 -13.36 27.86 26.14
N PRO A 803 -14.36 26.96 26.01
CA PRO A 803 -15.62 27.32 25.38
C PRO A 803 -16.36 28.37 26.21
N SER A 804 -17.39 29.02 25.64
CA SER A 804 -18.16 30.04 26.38
C SER A 804 -18.78 29.48 27.67
N GLU A 805 -18.87 30.30 28.73
CA GLU A 805 -19.42 29.88 30.03
C GLU A 805 -20.81 29.22 29.91
N GLN A 806 -21.65 29.71 28.98
CA GLN A 806 -22.97 29.13 28.71
C GLN A 806 -22.86 27.71 28.15
N VAL A 807 -21.97 27.48 27.19
CA VAL A 807 -21.75 26.14 26.60
C VAL A 807 -21.19 25.20 27.66
N GLN A 808 -20.21 25.65 28.44
CA GLN A 808 -19.61 24.84 29.50
C GLN A 808 -20.65 24.38 30.53
N SER A 809 -21.54 25.28 30.98
CA SER A 809 -22.60 24.94 31.94
C SER A 809 -23.54 23.86 31.38
N VAL A 810 -24.00 24.02 30.14
CA VAL A 810 -24.93 23.08 29.49
C VAL A 810 -24.28 21.70 29.29
N LEU A 811 -23.00 21.65 28.90
CA LEU A 811 -22.29 20.38 28.74
C LEU A 811 -22.06 19.67 30.08
N LEU A 812 -21.81 20.40 31.16
CA LEU A 812 -21.69 19.79 32.50
C LEU A 812 -23.03 19.24 33.02
N GLU A 813 -24.15 19.87 32.68
CA GLU A 813 -25.50 19.38 33.02
C GLU A 813 -25.85 18.09 32.26
N GLY A 814 -25.42 17.95 31.01
CA GLY A 814 -25.68 16.76 30.19
C GLY A 814 -24.82 15.53 30.53
N ARG A 815 -23.97 15.59 31.57
CA ARG A 815 -22.97 14.54 31.85
C ARG A 815 -23.58 13.23 32.33
N ASP A 816 -24.70 13.32 33.03
CA ASP A 816 -25.44 12.17 33.54
C ASP A 816 -26.60 11.76 32.60
N ASP A 817 -26.74 12.42 31.44
CA ASP A 817 -27.75 12.08 30.44
C ASP A 817 -27.40 10.79 29.70
N LEU A 818 -28.43 10.01 29.35
CA LEU A 818 -28.27 8.71 28.69
C LEU A 818 -27.60 8.84 27.31
N LEU A 819 -27.94 9.86 26.51
CA LEU A 819 -27.35 10.04 25.18
C LEU A 819 -26.08 10.90 25.24
N TRP A 820 -26.16 12.07 25.88
CA TRP A 820 -25.11 13.09 25.77
C TRP A 820 -23.80 12.69 26.45
N SER A 821 -23.85 11.90 27.52
CA SER A 821 -22.67 11.37 28.19
C SER A 821 -21.74 10.58 27.25
N ARG A 822 -22.29 9.89 26.24
CA ARG A 822 -21.53 9.09 25.26
C ARG A 822 -20.74 9.93 24.24
N PHE A 823 -21.02 11.22 24.14
CA PHE A 823 -20.28 12.16 23.30
C PHE A 823 -19.13 12.87 24.05
N MET A 824 -18.98 12.66 25.36
CA MET A 824 -18.06 13.47 26.17
C MET A 824 -16.64 12.93 26.25
N TYR A 825 -16.41 11.69 25.82
CA TYR A 825 -15.15 10.98 26.08
C TYR A 825 -14.19 10.96 24.89
N ASP A 826 -14.49 11.71 23.84
CA ASP A 826 -13.55 11.97 22.75
C ASP A 826 -13.56 13.43 22.29
N GLU A 827 -12.40 13.91 21.86
CA GLU A 827 -12.18 15.31 21.54
C GLU A 827 -13.06 15.80 20.39
N GLN A 828 -13.24 14.99 19.35
CA GLN A 828 -14.01 15.39 18.18
C GLN A 828 -15.51 15.45 18.48
N SER A 829 -16.04 14.54 19.28
CA SER A 829 -17.42 14.61 19.78
C SER A 829 -17.64 15.82 20.70
N LEU A 830 -16.66 16.15 21.55
CA LEU A 830 -16.74 17.37 22.38
C LEU A 830 -16.72 18.65 21.53
N ASN A 831 -15.90 18.70 20.48
CA ASN A 831 -15.89 19.81 19.52
C ASN A 831 -17.25 19.95 18.83
N PHE A 832 -17.82 18.84 18.35
CA PHE A 832 -19.18 18.80 17.82
C PHE A 832 -20.21 19.32 18.84
N LEU A 833 -20.17 18.84 20.09
CA LEU A 833 -21.08 19.30 21.15
C LEU A 833 -20.93 20.80 21.43
N CYS A 834 -19.71 21.32 21.46
CA CYS A 834 -19.46 22.75 21.61
C CYS A 834 -20.09 23.56 20.48
N ALA A 835 -19.90 23.13 19.23
CA ALA A 835 -20.48 23.77 18.05
C ALA A 835 -22.01 23.66 18.04
N TYR A 836 -22.54 22.51 18.43
CA TYR A 836 -23.97 22.22 18.53
C TYR A 836 -24.65 23.12 19.57
N VAL A 837 -24.16 23.09 20.82
CA VAL A 837 -24.73 23.88 21.92
C VAL A 837 -24.58 25.38 21.69
N SER A 838 -23.49 25.81 21.05
CA SER A 838 -23.33 27.22 20.65
C SER A 838 -24.44 27.71 19.72
N ARG A 839 -25.04 26.80 18.93
CA ARG A 839 -26.10 27.11 17.96
C ARG A 839 -27.50 26.86 18.50
N THR A 840 -27.70 25.77 19.23
CA THR A 840 -29.02 25.35 19.76
C THR A 840 -29.33 25.94 21.14
N GLY A 841 -28.30 26.20 21.94
CA GLY A 841 -28.39 26.78 23.27
C GLY A 841 -28.76 25.81 24.40
N SER A 842 -29.06 24.54 24.11
CA SER A 842 -29.46 23.53 25.10
C SER A 842 -29.26 22.10 24.59
N LEU A 843 -29.14 21.15 25.52
CA LEU A 843 -29.25 19.71 25.27
C LEU A 843 -30.65 19.25 25.69
N PRO A 844 -31.48 18.67 24.79
CA PRO A 844 -32.78 18.12 25.16
C PRO A 844 -32.67 16.87 26.05
N ASP A 845 -33.60 16.74 27.01
CA ASP A 845 -33.65 15.61 27.96
C ASP A 845 -34.32 14.36 27.36
N ARG A 846 -35.22 14.52 26.38
CA ARG A 846 -35.94 13.40 25.74
C ARG A 846 -35.22 12.96 24.48
N LEU A 847 -35.01 11.65 24.30
CA LEU A 847 -34.32 11.09 23.13
C LEU A 847 -34.98 11.50 21.82
N ALA A 848 -36.31 11.48 21.76
CA ALA A 848 -37.05 11.89 20.56
C ALA A 848 -36.80 13.36 20.18
N ASP A 849 -36.68 14.25 21.18
CA ASP A 849 -36.38 15.67 20.95
C ASP A 849 -34.91 15.87 20.58
N SER A 850 -34.00 15.11 21.19
CA SER A 850 -32.57 15.08 20.86
C SER A 850 -32.33 14.66 19.42
N PHE A 851 -32.95 13.57 18.96
CA PHE A 851 -32.82 13.08 17.58
C PHE A 851 -33.26 14.12 16.56
N LYS A 852 -34.43 14.71 16.76
CA LYS A 852 -34.96 15.76 15.90
C LYS A 852 -34.08 17.01 15.89
N SER A 853 -33.57 17.39 17.05
CA SER A 853 -32.71 18.57 17.19
C SER A 853 -31.36 18.37 16.50
N VAL A 854 -30.74 17.19 16.64
CA VAL A 854 -29.49 16.81 15.96
C VAL A 854 -29.69 16.71 14.45
N ALA A 855 -30.72 15.98 13.99
CA ALA A 855 -31.01 15.85 12.57
C ALA A 855 -31.20 17.23 11.92
N ARG A 856 -31.97 18.12 12.56
CA ARG A 856 -32.16 19.50 12.11
C ARG A 856 -30.87 20.31 12.10
N TYR A 857 -30.02 20.18 13.12
CA TYR A 857 -28.70 20.83 13.13
C TYR A 857 -27.87 20.41 11.91
N ILE A 858 -27.85 19.11 11.58
CA ILE A 858 -27.10 18.60 10.43
C ILE A 858 -27.69 19.10 9.11
N GLU A 859 -29.02 19.12 8.95
CA GLU A 859 -29.71 19.70 7.78
C GLU A 859 -29.37 21.18 7.60
N ASP A 860 -29.48 21.96 8.67
CA ASP A 860 -29.20 23.40 8.69
C ASP A 860 -27.71 23.70 8.46
N SER A 861 -26.80 22.79 8.83
CA SER A 861 -25.37 22.89 8.52
C SER A 861 -25.07 22.55 7.07
N ALA A 862 -25.69 21.51 6.51
CA ALA A 862 -25.55 21.16 5.09
C ALA A 862 -26.19 22.20 4.15
N GLY A 863 -27.18 22.97 4.64
CA GLY A 863 -27.96 23.92 3.85
C GLY A 863 -28.95 23.23 2.89
N GLN A 864 -29.56 22.13 3.33
CA GLN A 864 -30.50 21.29 2.58
C GLN A 864 -31.77 21.04 3.41
N SER A 865 -32.93 20.85 2.78
CA SER A 865 -34.22 20.58 3.46
C SER A 865 -34.98 19.33 2.99
N ASP A 866 -34.47 18.59 1.99
CA ASP A 866 -35.31 17.71 1.16
C ASP A 866 -34.95 16.22 1.30
N GLY A 867 -34.80 15.73 2.54
CA GLY A 867 -34.69 14.29 2.85
C GLY A 867 -33.43 13.58 2.34
N GLU A 868 -32.49 14.31 1.73
CA GLU A 868 -31.18 13.81 1.31
C GLU A 868 -30.31 13.41 2.49
N LEU A 869 -30.45 14.09 3.64
CA LEU A 869 -29.75 13.75 4.88
C LEU A 869 -29.96 12.27 5.24
N TYR A 870 -31.23 11.83 5.28
CA TYR A 870 -31.56 10.46 5.62
C TYR A 870 -30.99 9.45 4.61
N ARG A 871 -30.96 9.81 3.32
CA ARG A 871 -30.35 8.94 2.30
C ARG A 871 -28.85 8.82 2.48
N LEU A 872 -28.18 9.93 2.78
CA LEU A 872 -26.75 9.95 3.09
C LEU A 872 -26.46 9.02 4.27
N PHE A 873 -27.09 9.24 5.43
CA PHE A 873 -26.80 8.44 6.62
C PHE A 873 -27.25 6.97 6.50
N LEU A 874 -28.34 6.67 5.78
CA LEU A 874 -28.71 5.27 5.48
C LEU A 874 -27.74 4.57 4.52
N SER A 875 -27.02 5.32 3.68
CA SER A 875 -25.97 4.78 2.81
C SER A 875 -24.67 4.49 3.57
N LEU A 876 -24.47 5.12 4.73
CA LEU A 876 -23.34 4.89 5.65
C LEU A 876 -23.64 3.66 6.52
N ASP A 877 -23.46 2.49 5.94
CA ASP A 877 -23.80 1.22 6.58
C ASP A 877 -22.79 0.84 7.69
N LEU A 878 -23.05 1.32 8.91
CA LEU A 878 -22.22 1.05 10.08
C LEU A 878 -22.16 -0.43 10.48
N SER A 879 -23.09 -1.28 10.01
CA SER A 879 -23.00 -2.73 10.23
C SER A 879 -21.84 -3.40 9.48
N VAL A 880 -21.27 -2.70 8.49
CA VAL A 880 -20.10 -3.13 7.71
C VAL A 880 -18.86 -2.36 8.13
N ASN A 881 -19.03 -1.13 8.61
CA ASN A 881 -17.95 -0.23 9.03
C ASN A 881 -18.24 0.40 10.40
N GLU A 882 -18.02 -0.40 11.45
CA GLU A 882 -18.34 -0.06 12.84
C GLU A 882 -17.55 1.17 13.33
N GLU A 883 -16.31 1.32 12.84
CA GLU A 883 -15.40 2.43 13.15
C GLU A 883 -15.89 3.77 12.57
N GLY A 884 -16.81 3.74 11.60
CA GLY A 884 -17.34 4.94 10.96
C GLY A 884 -16.29 5.76 10.21
N ILE A 885 -15.28 5.10 9.62
CA ILE A 885 -14.17 5.71 8.87
C ILE A 885 -14.23 5.23 7.41
N TRP A 886 -14.51 6.14 6.48
CA TRP A 886 -14.62 5.83 5.06
C TRP A 886 -13.57 6.57 4.25
N SER A 887 -12.98 5.90 3.27
CA SER A 887 -12.21 6.56 2.23
C SER A 887 -13.13 7.36 1.32
N GLU A 888 -12.60 8.40 0.66
CA GLU A 888 -13.36 9.17 -0.33
C GLU A 888 -14.03 8.29 -1.40
N LYS A 889 -13.31 7.28 -1.92
CA LYS A 889 -13.87 6.32 -2.88
C LYS A 889 -15.02 5.48 -2.34
N GLU A 890 -14.96 5.08 -1.07
CA GLU A 890 -16.08 4.35 -0.44
C GLU A 890 -17.33 5.21 -0.40
N LEU A 891 -17.18 6.49 -0.03
CA LEU A 891 -18.27 7.43 0.03
C LEU A 891 -18.85 7.76 -1.35
N GLU A 892 -17.98 7.94 -2.36
CA GLU A 892 -18.39 8.08 -3.76
C GLU A 892 -19.17 6.86 -4.24
N ALA A 893 -18.79 5.64 -3.83
CA ALA A 893 -19.52 4.43 -4.18
C ALA A 893 -20.86 4.30 -3.44
N CYS A 894 -20.92 4.72 -2.18
CA CYS A 894 -22.13 4.66 -1.35
C CYS A 894 -23.21 5.65 -1.81
N TYR A 895 -22.82 6.91 -2.08
CA TYR A 895 -23.75 7.92 -2.58
C TYR A 895 -23.10 8.93 -3.54
N PRO A 896 -22.89 8.55 -4.81
CA PRO A 896 -22.14 9.37 -5.78
C PRO A 896 -22.74 10.76 -6.02
N GLU A 897 -24.08 10.88 -5.99
CA GLU A 897 -24.77 12.16 -6.21
C GLU A 897 -24.40 13.22 -5.16
N PHE A 898 -24.11 12.78 -3.92
CA PHE A 898 -23.73 13.67 -2.84
C PHE A 898 -22.23 13.96 -2.86
N TRP A 899 -21.39 12.92 -2.84
CA TRP A 899 -19.94 13.10 -2.66
C TRP A 899 -19.22 13.67 -3.89
N VAL A 900 -19.69 13.38 -5.11
CA VAL A 900 -19.03 13.86 -6.34
C VAL A 900 -19.52 15.25 -6.75
N TRP A 901 -20.80 15.56 -6.57
CA TRP A 901 -21.42 16.76 -7.15
C TRP A 901 -21.76 17.86 -6.13
N LYS A 902 -21.60 17.59 -4.82
CA LYS A 902 -21.96 18.51 -3.73
C LYS A 902 -20.80 18.80 -2.77
N GLU A 903 -19.63 19.12 -3.33
CA GLU A 903 -18.40 19.42 -2.58
C GLU A 903 -18.59 20.54 -1.54
N GLU A 904 -19.40 21.56 -1.85
CA GLU A 904 -19.68 22.65 -0.89
C GLU A 904 -20.46 22.14 0.34
N GLN A 905 -21.40 21.22 0.17
CA GLN A 905 -22.19 20.65 1.26
C GLN A 905 -21.34 19.71 2.12
N VAL A 906 -20.49 18.89 1.50
CA VAL A 906 -19.51 18.05 2.21
C VAL A 906 -18.63 18.94 3.08
N LYS A 907 -18.09 20.04 2.51
CA LYS A 907 -17.26 20.98 3.26
C LYS A 907 -17.99 21.60 4.45
N ARG A 908 -19.26 22.00 4.29
CA ARG A 908 -20.05 22.56 5.40
C ARG A 908 -20.31 21.55 6.52
N LEU A 909 -20.49 20.26 6.18
CA LEU A 909 -20.60 19.21 7.19
C LEU A 909 -19.29 18.98 7.94
N THR A 910 -18.15 19.16 7.27
CA THR A 910 -16.84 19.15 7.92
C THR A 910 -16.63 20.38 8.81
N ASP A 911 -16.99 21.57 8.33
CA ASP A 911 -16.88 22.83 9.08
C ASP A 911 -17.82 22.89 10.31
N SER A 912 -18.77 21.94 10.44
CA SER A 912 -19.71 21.82 11.56
C SER A 912 -19.43 20.60 12.44
N ASP A 913 -18.24 19.98 12.30
CA ASP A 913 -17.82 18.82 13.08
C ASP A 913 -18.81 17.63 13.01
N VAL A 914 -19.56 17.49 11.91
CA VAL A 914 -20.38 16.30 11.66
C VAL A 914 -19.50 15.20 11.07
N PHE A 915 -18.72 15.58 10.07
CA PHE A 915 -17.63 14.75 9.53
C PHE A 915 -16.28 15.36 9.89
N ILE A 916 -15.32 14.50 10.18
CA ILE A 916 -13.92 14.86 10.33
C ILE A 916 -13.21 14.40 9.07
N HIS A 917 -12.58 15.34 8.36
CA HIS A 917 -11.80 15.05 7.16
C HIS A 917 -10.30 15.06 7.50
N CYS A 918 -9.65 13.90 7.37
CA CYS A 918 -8.23 13.73 7.68
C CYS A 918 -7.54 12.92 6.56
N HIS A 919 -6.50 13.48 5.96
CA HIS A 919 -5.86 12.95 4.74
C HIS A 919 -6.87 12.74 3.59
N HIS A 920 -7.26 11.48 3.32
CA HIS A 920 -8.28 11.10 2.32
C HIS A 920 -9.45 10.33 2.96
N TRP A 921 -9.55 10.39 4.29
CA TRP A 921 -10.55 9.74 5.10
C TRP A 921 -11.59 10.74 5.60
N TYR A 922 -12.82 10.28 5.65
CA TYR A 922 -13.94 10.94 6.30
C TYR A 922 -14.43 10.04 7.42
N ARG A 923 -14.51 10.61 8.63
CA ARG A 923 -15.04 9.92 9.81
C ARG A 923 -16.22 10.68 10.37
N LEU A 924 -17.24 10.02 10.90
CA LEU A 924 -18.24 10.73 11.73
C LEU A 924 -17.56 11.19 13.02
N ALA A 925 -17.83 12.43 13.47
CA ALA A 925 -17.30 12.87 14.77
C ALA A 925 -17.68 11.89 15.88
N ASN A 926 -18.94 11.44 15.86
CA ASN A 926 -19.44 10.31 16.64
C ASN A 926 -20.39 9.46 15.80
N THR A 927 -20.32 8.13 15.89
CA THR A 927 -21.24 7.23 15.18
C THR A 927 -22.69 7.40 15.64
N LEU A 928 -22.93 7.85 16.88
CA LEU A 928 -24.25 8.17 17.42
C LEU A 928 -24.97 9.29 16.67
N LEU A 929 -24.28 10.11 15.86
CA LEU A 929 -24.94 11.04 14.94
C LEU A 929 -25.83 10.29 13.94
N SER A 930 -25.36 9.13 13.46
CA SER A 930 -26.15 8.25 12.60
C SER A 930 -27.33 7.64 13.35
N PHE A 931 -27.16 7.30 14.64
CA PHE A 931 -28.25 6.86 15.51
C PHE A 931 -29.34 7.93 15.66
N CYS A 932 -28.94 9.19 15.89
CA CYS A 932 -29.88 10.31 15.98
C CYS A 932 -30.67 10.52 14.68
N VAL A 933 -30.01 10.49 13.52
CA VAL A 933 -30.68 10.62 12.21
C VAL A 933 -31.62 9.43 11.95
N TYR A 934 -31.20 8.21 12.32
CA TYR A 934 -32.03 7.01 12.25
C TYR A 934 -33.29 7.12 13.12
N GLY A 935 -33.15 7.60 14.36
CA GLY A 935 -34.25 7.80 15.30
C GLY A 935 -35.27 8.84 14.83
N ASP A 936 -34.81 9.98 14.30
CA ASP A 936 -35.71 11.00 13.74
C ASP A 936 -36.45 10.47 12.52
N GLN A 937 -35.76 9.74 11.63
CA GLN A 937 -36.39 9.10 10.48
C GLN A 937 -37.46 8.09 10.88
N LEU A 938 -37.18 7.24 11.88
CA LEU A 938 -38.17 6.32 12.44
C LEU A 938 -39.40 7.09 12.94
N GLY A 939 -39.21 8.20 13.66
CA GLY A 939 -40.29 9.05 14.17
C GLY A 939 -41.20 9.62 13.06
N LEU A 940 -40.64 9.91 11.89
CA LEU A 940 -41.37 10.45 10.73
C LEU A 940 -42.19 9.40 9.96
N LEU A 941 -41.92 8.10 10.14
CA LEU A 941 -42.62 7.04 9.42
C LEU A 941 -44.08 6.86 9.87
N PRO A 942 -44.97 6.36 8.99
CA PRO A 942 -46.29 5.90 9.38
C PRO A 942 -46.21 4.81 10.46
N LYS A 943 -47.25 4.75 11.31
CA LYS A 943 -47.33 3.78 12.43
C LYS A 943 -47.15 2.32 11.98
N GLU A 944 -47.74 1.95 10.85
CA GLU A 944 -47.65 0.59 10.29
C GLU A 944 -46.22 0.21 9.90
N ASP A 945 -45.47 1.15 9.32
CA ASP A 945 -44.08 0.96 8.91
C ASP A 945 -43.15 0.88 10.12
N ARG A 946 -43.35 1.73 11.14
CA ARG A 946 -42.60 1.64 12.40
C ARG A 946 -42.81 0.28 13.07
N MET A 947 -44.06 -0.15 13.19
CA MET A 947 -44.40 -1.45 13.77
C MET A 947 -43.71 -2.60 13.04
N TYR A 948 -43.66 -2.55 11.71
CA TYR A 948 -42.98 -3.54 10.88
C TYR A 948 -41.47 -3.56 11.16
N ILE A 949 -40.83 -2.39 11.22
CA ILE A 949 -39.39 -2.28 11.51
C ILE A 949 -39.07 -2.78 12.92
N TYR A 950 -39.85 -2.37 13.93
CA TYR A 950 -39.65 -2.78 15.33
C TYR A 950 -39.68 -4.31 15.46
N LYS A 951 -40.66 -4.97 14.84
CA LYS A 951 -40.74 -6.44 14.78
C LYS A 951 -39.52 -7.05 14.09
N GLY A 952 -39.08 -6.45 12.98
CA GLY A 952 -37.94 -6.93 12.21
C GLY A 952 -36.61 -6.90 12.98
N ILE A 953 -36.40 -5.91 13.85
CA ILE A 953 -35.17 -5.77 14.64
C ILE A 953 -34.99 -6.95 15.62
N TRP A 954 -36.06 -7.39 16.29
CA TRP A 954 -36.01 -8.49 17.28
C TRP A 954 -36.31 -9.88 16.70
N ALA A 955 -36.48 -10.02 15.38
CA ALA A 955 -36.71 -11.33 14.75
C ALA A 955 -35.42 -12.18 14.68
N GLU A 956 -35.51 -13.45 15.13
CA GLU A 956 -34.38 -14.38 15.29
C GLU A 956 -33.79 -14.92 13.96
N ASP A 957 -34.56 -14.95 12.86
CA ASP A 957 -34.09 -15.40 11.54
C ASP A 957 -34.39 -14.39 10.44
N VAL A 958 -33.40 -14.14 9.57
CA VAL A 958 -33.56 -13.36 8.32
C VAL A 958 -34.43 -14.13 7.28
N ASP A 959 -34.66 -15.43 7.47
CA ASP A 959 -35.30 -16.31 6.48
C ASP A 959 -36.79 -16.65 6.69
N THR A 960 -37.45 -16.17 7.74
CA THR A 960 -38.92 -16.29 7.85
C THR A 960 -39.70 -15.27 7.01
N ALA A 961 -39.02 -14.48 6.17
CA ALA A 961 -39.66 -13.64 5.15
C ALA A 961 -40.17 -14.44 3.92
N GLN A 962 -39.80 -15.71 3.74
CA GLN A 962 -40.32 -16.53 2.63
C GLN A 962 -41.50 -17.43 3.01
N GLY A 963 -41.87 -17.49 4.30
CA GLY A 963 -42.93 -18.34 4.82
C GLY A 963 -44.13 -17.58 5.39
N GLY A 964 -44.59 -16.51 4.73
CA GLY A 964 -45.81 -15.80 5.15
C GLY A 964 -45.85 -14.32 4.82
N GLY A 965 -46.01 -13.96 3.54
CA GLY A 965 -46.71 -12.74 3.14
C GLY A 965 -46.21 -11.36 3.60
N MET A 966 -44.97 -11.19 4.05
CA MET A 966 -44.43 -9.85 4.39
C MET A 966 -43.31 -9.43 3.43
N CYS A 967 -43.69 -8.75 2.34
CA CYS A 967 -42.76 -8.09 1.42
C CYS A 967 -42.60 -6.62 1.83
N GLY A 968 -41.64 -6.32 2.71
CA GLY A 968 -41.31 -4.95 3.07
C GLY A 968 -40.58 -4.19 1.96
N SER A 969 -40.72 -2.86 1.93
CA SER A 969 -40.01 -1.97 1.00
C SER A 969 -38.48 -2.02 1.21
N ALA A 970 -37.70 -1.58 0.22
CA ALA A 970 -36.23 -1.54 0.34
C ALA A 970 -35.77 -0.69 1.55
N LEU A 971 -36.48 0.41 1.82
CA LEU A 971 -36.22 1.28 2.97
C LEU A 971 -36.46 0.55 4.31
N GLN A 972 -37.58 -0.16 4.45
CA GLN A 972 -37.87 -0.91 5.68
C GLN A 972 -36.81 -1.99 5.96
N LYS A 973 -36.34 -2.68 4.92
CA LYS A 973 -35.27 -3.69 5.06
C LYS A 973 -33.96 -3.06 5.53
N GLN A 974 -33.57 -1.92 4.95
CA GLN A 974 -32.38 -1.19 5.37
C GLN A 974 -32.51 -0.70 6.81
N MET A 975 -33.66 -0.12 7.19
CA MET A 975 -33.88 0.36 8.55
C MET A 975 -33.93 -0.77 9.59
N ILE A 976 -34.38 -1.97 9.23
CA ILE A 976 -34.28 -3.16 10.09
C ILE A 976 -32.80 -3.55 10.25
N LYS A 977 -32.03 -3.55 9.16
CA LYS A 977 -30.59 -3.85 9.21
C LYS A 977 -29.84 -2.89 10.14
N THR A 978 -30.03 -1.59 9.94
CA THR A 978 -29.45 -0.54 10.81
C THR A 978 -29.94 -0.66 12.26
N GLY A 979 -31.21 -0.96 12.48
CA GLY A 979 -31.75 -1.18 13.82
C GLY A 979 -31.16 -2.42 14.52
N LYS A 980 -30.86 -3.49 13.78
CA LYS A 980 -30.17 -4.67 14.32
C LYS A 980 -28.72 -4.36 14.74
N TYR A 981 -28.03 -3.50 13.99
CA TYR A 981 -26.72 -2.98 14.37
C TYR A 981 -26.80 -2.17 15.67
N TRP A 982 -27.72 -1.20 15.77
CA TRP A 982 -27.89 -0.45 17.02
C TRP A 982 -28.36 -1.32 18.19
N LYS A 983 -29.05 -2.43 17.93
CA LYS A 983 -29.37 -3.43 18.96
C LYS A 983 -28.09 -4.12 19.49
N SER A 984 -27.07 -4.37 18.64
CA SER A 984 -25.82 -4.97 19.11
C SER A 984 -24.96 -3.96 19.87
N GLU A 985 -24.84 -2.74 19.33
CA GLU A 985 -23.93 -1.72 19.88
C GLU A 985 -24.51 -0.95 21.06
N GLU A 986 -25.80 -0.57 20.99
CA GLU A 986 -26.42 0.39 21.91
C GLU A 986 -27.87 -0.03 22.25
N GLU A 987 -28.03 -1.28 22.71
CA GLU A 987 -29.35 -1.89 22.93
C GLU A 987 -30.24 -1.09 23.87
N GLU A 988 -29.70 -0.59 24.99
CA GLU A 988 -30.43 0.17 25.99
C GLU A 988 -30.94 1.51 25.42
N LEU A 989 -30.07 2.25 24.71
CA LEU A 989 -30.45 3.47 24.01
C LEU A 989 -31.53 3.21 22.97
N LEU A 990 -31.39 2.14 22.19
CA LEU A 990 -32.37 1.76 21.18
C LEU A 990 -33.73 1.44 21.82
N ILE A 991 -33.79 0.65 22.89
CA ILE A 991 -35.05 0.32 23.57
C ILE A 991 -35.74 1.59 24.09
N ASN A 992 -34.99 2.46 24.79
CA ASN A 992 -35.51 3.75 25.29
C ASN A 992 -36.02 4.63 24.14
N ALA A 993 -35.25 4.75 23.05
CA ALA A 993 -35.62 5.50 21.87
C ALA A 993 -36.93 5.01 21.22
N LEU A 994 -37.06 3.70 20.98
CA LEU A 994 -38.25 3.15 20.32
C LEU A 994 -39.51 3.30 21.20
N HIS A 995 -39.36 3.15 22.51
CA HIS A 995 -40.45 3.37 23.46
C HIS A 995 -40.89 4.84 23.48
N GLU A 996 -39.96 5.79 23.58
CA GLU A 996 -40.28 7.22 23.59
C GLU A 996 -40.92 7.72 22.28
N LEU A 997 -40.46 7.20 21.14
CA LEU A 997 -40.96 7.60 19.81
C LEU A 997 -42.42 7.16 19.57
N ASP A 998 -42.77 5.92 19.93
CA ASP A 998 -44.13 5.40 19.77
C ASP A 998 -44.42 4.24 20.75
N PRO A 999 -44.87 4.55 21.99
CA PRO A 999 -45.11 3.54 23.02
C PRO A 999 -46.08 2.43 22.57
N ARG A 1000 -47.10 2.77 21.77
CA ARG A 1000 -48.10 1.81 21.29
C ARG A 1000 -47.53 0.84 20.28
N SER A 1001 -46.66 1.33 19.39
CA SER A 1001 -45.97 0.48 18.41
C SER A 1001 -44.85 -0.33 19.07
N PHE A 1002 -44.19 0.21 20.08
CA PHE A 1002 -43.24 -0.53 20.91
C PHE A 1002 -43.91 -1.69 21.65
N GLU A 1003 -45.03 -1.45 22.32
CA GLU A 1003 -45.78 -2.48 23.05
C GLU A 1003 -46.20 -3.64 22.14
N SER A 1004 -46.73 -3.32 20.95
CA SER A 1004 -47.27 -4.34 20.02
C SER A 1004 -46.20 -4.97 19.10
N GLY A 1005 -45.09 -4.26 18.87
CA GLY A 1005 -44.05 -4.64 17.91
C GLY A 1005 -42.81 -5.23 18.54
N VAL A 1006 -42.52 -4.90 19.80
CA VAL A 1006 -41.35 -5.38 20.56
C VAL A 1006 -41.81 -6.15 21.78
N LEU A 1007 -42.55 -5.50 22.69
CA LEU A 1007 -42.84 -6.06 24.01
C LEU A 1007 -43.70 -7.33 23.95
N LYS A 1008 -44.80 -7.33 23.19
CA LYS A 1008 -45.68 -8.51 23.02
C LYS A 1008 -44.98 -9.70 22.37
N PRO A 1009 -44.29 -9.56 21.22
CA PRO A 1009 -43.51 -10.66 20.65
C PRO A 1009 -42.46 -11.23 21.60
N LEU A 1010 -41.76 -10.37 22.35
CA LEU A 1010 -40.78 -10.80 23.36
C LEU A 1010 -41.44 -11.52 24.53
N ALA A 1011 -42.59 -11.03 25.01
CA ALA A 1011 -43.39 -11.69 26.03
C ALA A 1011 -43.87 -13.07 25.57
N GLU A 1012 -44.31 -13.20 24.30
CA GLU A 1012 -44.75 -14.48 23.74
C GLU A 1012 -43.61 -15.48 23.69
N ARG A 1013 -42.43 -15.02 23.29
CA ARG A 1013 -41.21 -15.84 23.25
C ARG A 1013 -40.82 -16.30 24.65
N LEU A 1014 -40.72 -15.38 25.61
CA LEU A 1014 -40.38 -15.70 26.99
C LEU A 1014 -41.43 -16.64 27.62
N TYR A 1015 -42.72 -16.37 27.42
CA TYR A 1015 -43.80 -17.22 27.90
C TYR A 1015 -43.67 -18.66 27.37
N ARG A 1016 -43.39 -18.83 26.07
CA ARG A 1016 -43.15 -20.16 25.50
C ARG A 1016 -41.92 -20.82 26.11
N LYS A 1017 -40.81 -20.11 26.29
CA LYS A 1017 -39.60 -20.63 26.95
C LYS A 1017 -39.92 -21.13 28.36
N VAL A 1018 -40.55 -20.30 29.18
CA VAL A 1018 -40.90 -20.61 30.58
C VAL A 1018 -41.86 -21.80 30.68
N ILE A 1019 -42.87 -21.89 29.81
CA ILE A 1019 -43.84 -23.01 29.83
C ILE A 1019 -43.21 -24.32 29.34
N LEU A 1020 -42.23 -24.26 28.44
CA LEU A 1020 -41.55 -25.44 27.89
C LEU A 1020 -40.33 -25.90 28.70
N ALA A 1021 -39.91 -25.14 29.73
CA ALA A 1021 -38.68 -25.33 30.49
C ALA A 1021 -38.64 -26.57 31.43
N GLY A 1022 -39.61 -27.48 31.33
CA GLY A 1022 -39.49 -28.84 31.85
C GLY A 1022 -39.70 -29.05 33.36
N ARG A 1023 -39.71 -27.99 34.21
CA ARG A 1023 -40.20 -28.11 35.60
C ARG A 1023 -41.73 -27.90 35.64
N GLU A 1024 -42.40 -28.53 36.61
CA GLU A 1024 -43.85 -28.38 36.81
C GLU A 1024 -44.23 -26.97 37.31
N ASP A 1025 -43.34 -26.30 38.04
CA ASP A 1025 -43.57 -24.95 38.56
C ASP A 1025 -43.07 -23.87 37.58
N VAL A 1026 -44.02 -23.08 37.08
CA VAL A 1026 -43.80 -21.98 36.14
C VAL A 1026 -42.94 -20.87 36.74
N ILE A 1027 -43.04 -20.63 38.05
CA ILE A 1027 -42.27 -19.58 38.74
C ILE A 1027 -40.80 -19.99 38.86
N GLU A 1028 -40.52 -21.28 39.09
CA GLU A 1028 -39.15 -21.80 39.09
C GLU A 1028 -38.52 -21.78 37.70
N ASN A 1029 -39.32 -22.03 36.65
CA ASN A 1029 -38.90 -21.87 35.27
C ASN A 1029 -38.56 -20.40 34.97
N LEU A 1030 -39.44 -19.46 35.33
CA LEU A 1030 -39.22 -18.02 35.15
C LEU A 1030 -37.96 -17.53 35.87
N ALA A 1031 -37.78 -17.96 37.13
CA ALA A 1031 -36.60 -17.65 37.94
C ALA A 1031 -35.30 -18.04 37.23
N SER A 1032 -35.33 -19.09 36.42
CA SER A 1032 -34.17 -19.59 35.68
C SER A 1032 -33.90 -18.77 34.42
N GLU A 1033 -34.95 -18.33 33.72
CA GLU A 1033 -34.86 -17.48 32.51
C GLU A 1033 -34.39 -16.03 32.81
N THR A 1034 -34.54 -15.54 34.05
CA THR A 1034 -33.99 -14.21 34.43
C THR A 1034 -32.46 -14.15 34.35
N GLU A 1035 -31.80 -15.30 34.44
CA GLU A 1035 -30.35 -15.45 34.60
C GLU A 1035 -29.71 -14.54 35.66
N LEU A 1036 -30.50 -14.09 36.64
CA LEU A 1036 -30.06 -13.08 37.61
C LEU A 1036 -29.02 -13.67 38.58
N LEU A 1037 -27.86 -13.01 38.64
CA LEU A 1037 -26.80 -13.23 39.62
C LEU A 1037 -26.83 -12.09 40.62
N ILE A 1038 -26.90 -12.41 41.92
CA ILE A 1038 -26.83 -11.44 43.01
C ILE A 1038 -25.58 -11.64 43.86
N GLU A 1039 -25.04 -10.55 44.38
CA GLU A 1039 -23.88 -10.53 45.24
C GLU A 1039 -24.27 -10.18 46.68
N ILE A 1040 -24.05 -11.11 47.61
CA ILE A 1040 -24.53 -11.02 49.00
C ILE A 1040 -23.36 -10.91 49.98
N THR A 1041 -23.39 -9.99 50.94
CA THR A 1041 -22.38 -9.88 52.01
C THR A 1041 -22.54 -10.97 53.06
N PRO A 1042 -21.52 -11.21 53.92
CA PRO A 1042 -21.66 -12.09 55.08
C PRO A 1042 -22.81 -11.71 56.02
N GLU A 1043 -23.10 -10.42 56.12
CA GLU A 1043 -24.18 -9.82 56.92
C GLU A 1043 -25.56 -9.94 56.27
N GLY A 1044 -25.63 -10.37 55.00
CA GLY A 1044 -26.87 -10.61 54.26
C GLY A 1044 -27.27 -9.50 53.31
N ASP A 1045 -26.52 -8.40 53.22
CA ASP A 1045 -26.82 -7.27 52.33
C ASP A 1045 -26.60 -7.64 50.86
N VAL A 1046 -27.51 -7.23 49.99
CA VAL A 1046 -27.38 -7.40 48.53
C VAL A 1046 -26.73 -6.15 47.94
N LEU A 1047 -25.54 -6.31 47.38
CA LEU A 1047 -24.75 -5.19 46.83
C LEU A 1047 -25.07 -4.87 45.36
N GLY A 1048 -25.90 -5.71 44.72
CA GLY A 1048 -26.20 -5.67 43.29
C GLY A 1048 -25.86 -6.99 42.61
N GLY A 1049 -25.60 -6.96 41.30
CA GLY A 1049 -25.18 -8.14 40.55
C GLY A 1049 -25.25 -7.96 39.03
N SER A 1050 -25.51 -9.04 38.29
CA SER A 1050 -25.65 -8.99 36.83
C SER A 1050 -26.76 -9.91 36.32
N SER A 1051 -27.31 -9.59 35.14
CA SER A 1051 -28.27 -10.43 34.42
C SER A 1051 -27.91 -10.47 32.94
N SER A 1052 -28.02 -11.65 32.33
CA SER A 1052 -27.92 -11.88 30.88
C SER A 1052 -29.22 -12.46 30.30
N GLY A 1053 -30.35 -12.26 31.02
CA GLY A 1053 -31.65 -12.84 30.68
C GLY A 1053 -32.24 -12.34 29.35
N ASP A 1054 -33.40 -12.88 28.97
CA ASP A 1054 -34.09 -12.58 27.70
C ASP A 1054 -34.31 -11.07 27.46
N ASP A 1055 -34.23 -10.62 26.19
CA ASP A 1055 -34.47 -9.23 25.75
C ASP A 1055 -35.76 -8.63 26.33
N TYR A 1056 -36.77 -9.46 26.63
CA TYR A 1056 -38.00 -9.02 27.29
C TYR A 1056 -37.73 -8.24 28.58
N PHE A 1057 -36.80 -8.70 29.42
CA PHE A 1057 -36.53 -8.06 30.71
C PHE A 1057 -35.90 -6.67 30.56
N LYS A 1058 -35.09 -6.47 29.51
CA LYS A 1058 -34.56 -5.15 29.16
C LYS A 1058 -35.66 -4.23 28.63
N ALA A 1059 -36.54 -4.76 27.79
CA ALA A 1059 -37.65 -4.00 27.21
C ALA A 1059 -38.70 -3.58 28.25
N ILE A 1060 -39.08 -4.47 29.18
CA ILE A 1060 -40.07 -4.17 30.21
C ILE A 1060 -39.53 -3.20 31.27
N ALA A 1061 -38.22 -3.22 31.54
CA ALA A 1061 -37.58 -2.29 32.47
C ALA A 1061 -37.83 -0.83 32.08
N VAL A 1062 -37.73 -0.53 30.78
CA VAL A 1062 -38.00 0.81 30.22
C VAL A 1062 -39.48 1.20 30.30
N VAL A 1063 -40.39 0.24 30.14
CA VAL A 1063 -41.85 0.52 30.13
C VAL A 1063 -42.40 0.72 31.53
N CYS A 1064 -41.92 -0.07 32.49
CA CYS A 1064 -42.48 -0.16 33.84
C CYS A 1064 -41.60 0.45 34.93
N ASP A 1065 -40.44 1.03 34.57
CA ASP A 1065 -39.40 1.47 35.52
C ASP A 1065 -39.07 0.37 36.53
N PHE A 1066 -38.86 -0.84 36.00
CA PHE A 1066 -38.70 -2.07 36.76
C PHE A 1066 -37.29 -2.63 36.58
N TRP A 1067 -36.57 -2.82 37.68
CA TRP A 1067 -35.26 -3.44 37.64
C TRP A 1067 -35.37 -4.89 38.10
N LEU A 1068 -34.71 -5.82 37.42
CA LEU A 1068 -34.71 -7.24 37.83
C LEU A 1068 -34.22 -7.43 39.28
N PHE A 1069 -33.39 -6.52 39.79
CA PHE A 1069 -32.94 -6.55 41.18
C PHE A 1069 -34.05 -6.26 42.19
N ASP A 1070 -35.14 -5.60 41.79
CA ASP A 1070 -36.32 -5.37 42.64
C ASP A 1070 -37.04 -6.67 43.01
N LEU A 1071 -36.71 -7.78 42.33
CA LEU A 1071 -37.20 -9.13 42.67
C LEU A 1071 -36.57 -9.68 43.95
N VAL A 1072 -35.46 -9.08 44.41
CA VAL A 1072 -34.63 -9.58 45.49
C VAL A 1072 -34.68 -8.59 46.67
N PRO A 1073 -34.82 -9.05 47.92
CA PRO A 1073 -34.78 -8.15 49.06
C PRO A 1073 -33.40 -7.52 49.23
N ASP A 1074 -33.34 -6.26 49.67
CA ASP A 1074 -32.09 -5.54 49.94
C ASP A 1074 -31.17 -6.25 50.95
N GLN A 1075 -31.76 -7.05 51.85
CA GLN A 1075 -31.04 -7.80 52.87
C GLN A 1075 -31.74 -9.12 53.20
N PHE A 1076 -30.96 -10.21 53.24
CA PHE A 1076 -31.39 -11.51 53.75
C PHE A 1076 -31.18 -11.60 55.26
N THR A 1077 -32.16 -12.14 55.97
CA THR A 1077 -32.07 -12.39 57.41
C THR A 1077 -31.04 -13.48 57.74
N ASP A 1078 -30.53 -13.50 58.98
CA ASP A 1078 -29.60 -14.55 59.42
C ASP A 1078 -30.12 -15.98 59.20
N ALA A 1079 -31.44 -16.19 59.39
CA ALA A 1079 -32.08 -17.49 59.15
C ALA A 1079 -32.10 -17.87 57.66
N GLN A 1080 -32.29 -16.90 56.77
CA GLN A 1080 -32.22 -17.10 55.32
C GLN A 1080 -30.79 -17.35 54.85
N MET A 1081 -29.82 -16.68 55.47
CA MET A 1081 -28.40 -16.91 55.21
C MET A 1081 -27.94 -18.28 55.73
N GLU A 1082 -28.51 -18.81 56.82
CA GLU A 1082 -28.29 -20.20 57.23
C GLU A 1082 -28.86 -21.20 56.22
N LEU A 1083 -30.08 -20.97 55.72
CA LEU A 1083 -30.70 -21.80 54.68
C LEU A 1083 -29.86 -21.86 53.39
N LEU A 1084 -29.30 -20.74 52.96
CA LEU A 1084 -28.38 -20.69 51.80
C LEU A 1084 -27.10 -21.51 52.06
N ALA A 1085 -26.58 -21.49 53.29
CA ALA A 1085 -25.37 -22.23 53.65
C ALA A 1085 -25.63 -23.75 53.76
N GLU A 1086 -26.77 -24.15 54.33
CA GLU A 1086 -27.19 -25.56 54.47
C GLU A 1086 -27.40 -26.23 53.11
N ASN A 1087 -27.90 -25.48 52.13
CA ASN A 1087 -28.08 -25.94 50.75
C ASN A 1087 -26.80 -25.79 49.88
N GLY A 1088 -25.66 -25.43 50.49
CA GLY A 1088 -24.36 -25.36 49.82
C GLY A 1088 -24.22 -24.23 48.79
N LEU A 1089 -25.12 -23.24 48.82
CA LEU A 1089 -25.13 -22.11 47.89
C LEU A 1089 -24.16 -21.01 48.33
N ILE A 1090 -23.91 -20.89 49.63
CA ILE A 1090 -22.88 -20.01 50.21
C ILE A 1090 -22.03 -20.80 51.21
N ASN A 1091 -20.81 -20.31 51.50
CA ASN A 1091 -19.91 -20.97 52.45
C ASN A 1091 -19.44 -20.01 53.55
N ARG A 1092 -20.17 -19.99 54.65
CA ARG A 1092 -19.85 -19.17 55.85
C ARG A 1092 -18.49 -19.50 56.48
N GLY A 1093 -17.88 -20.64 56.15
CA GLY A 1093 -16.62 -21.13 56.75
C GLY A 1093 -15.34 -20.88 55.95
N LYS A 1094 -15.41 -20.39 54.69
CA LYS A 1094 -14.22 -20.15 53.85
C LYS A 1094 -14.33 -18.84 53.06
N ARG A 1095 -13.53 -17.83 53.42
CA ARG A 1095 -13.27 -16.64 52.60
C ARG A 1095 -12.64 -17.05 51.27
N ARG A 1096 -13.41 -17.10 50.18
CA ARG A 1096 -12.90 -17.11 48.81
C ARG A 1096 -13.44 -15.88 48.10
N GLY A 1097 -12.55 -14.94 47.78
CA GLY A 1097 -12.87 -13.66 47.10
C GLY A 1097 -12.42 -12.43 47.90
N LYS A 1098 -12.15 -11.32 47.20
CA LYS A 1098 -11.93 -10.01 47.84
C LYS A 1098 -13.21 -9.67 48.63
N HIS A 1099 -13.09 -9.55 49.96
CA HIS A 1099 -14.14 -9.11 50.89
C HIS A 1099 -15.24 -10.10 51.34
N GLY A 1100 -15.26 -11.35 50.88
CA GLY A 1100 -16.18 -12.37 51.43
C GLY A 1100 -17.63 -12.27 50.94
N ILE A 1101 -17.83 -11.64 49.78
CA ILE A 1101 -19.11 -11.56 49.06
C ILE A 1101 -19.43 -12.92 48.42
N TYR A 1102 -20.69 -13.34 48.48
CA TYR A 1102 -21.20 -14.59 47.92
C TYR A 1102 -22.02 -14.33 46.65
N PRO A 1103 -21.54 -14.74 45.47
CA PRO A 1103 -22.32 -14.66 44.22
C PRO A 1103 -23.30 -15.84 44.14
N VAL A 1104 -24.59 -15.54 44.03
CA VAL A 1104 -25.67 -16.54 44.02
C VAL A 1104 -26.58 -16.30 42.82
N ARG A 1105 -26.81 -17.34 42.00
CA ARG A 1105 -27.77 -17.26 40.88
C ARG A 1105 -29.16 -17.63 41.35
N ILE A 1106 -30.17 -16.86 40.96
CA ILE A 1106 -31.58 -17.15 41.29
C ILE A 1106 -32.01 -18.51 40.76
N ALA A 1107 -31.53 -18.92 39.59
CA ALA A 1107 -31.80 -20.26 39.04
C ALA A 1107 -31.42 -21.40 40.03
N ARG A 1108 -30.32 -21.25 40.77
CA ARG A 1108 -29.91 -22.23 41.79
C ARG A 1108 -30.76 -22.20 43.04
N LEU A 1109 -31.37 -21.05 43.35
CA LEU A 1109 -32.35 -20.94 44.44
C LEU A 1109 -33.64 -21.66 44.07
N ALA A 1110 -34.03 -21.58 42.80
CA ALA A 1110 -35.14 -22.36 42.24
C ALA A 1110 -34.86 -23.86 42.27
N ASP A 1111 -33.67 -24.31 41.82
CA ASP A 1111 -33.26 -25.73 41.90
C ASP A 1111 -33.28 -26.30 43.32
N ALA A 1112 -33.00 -25.46 44.32
CA ALA A 1112 -33.00 -25.84 45.74
C ALA A 1112 -34.38 -25.67 46.42
N HIS A 1113 -35.43 -25.29 45.67
CA HIS A 1113 -36.77 -24.97 46.18
C HIS A 1113 -36.77 -23.89 47.29
N LEU A 1114 -35.86 -22.90 47.18
CA LEU A 1114 -35.66 -21.85 48.18
C LEU A 1114 -36.35 -20.53 47.86
N LEU A 1115 -37.07 -20.41 46.73
CA LEU A 1115 -37.71 -19.15 46.34
C LEU A 1115 -38.74 -18.65 47.38
N VAL A 1116 -39.54 -19.56 47.96
CA VAL A 1116 -40.53 -19.21 48.99
C VAL A 1116 -39.88 -18.79 50.32
N PRO A 1117 -38.99 -19.59 50.95
CA PRO A 1117 -38.38 -19.21 52.23
C PRO A 1117 -37.46 -17.97 52.13
N LEU A 1118 -36.95 -17.67 50.95
CA LEU A 1118 -36.14 -16.46 50.69
C LEU A 1118 -36.99 -15.24 50.30
N GLY A 1119 -38.32 -15.37 50.18
CA GLY A 1119 -39.22 -14.26 49.84
C GLY A 1119 -39.20 -13.85 48.36
N LEU A 1120 -38.60 -14.65 47.48
CA LEU A 1120 -38.44 -14.37 46.04
C LEU A 1120 -39.63 -14.84 45.19
N TYR A 1121 -40.42 -15.79 45.71
CA TYR A 1121 -41.54 -16.39 44.96
C TYR A 1121 -42.64 -15.37 44.63
N GLN A 1122 -43.07 -14.55 45.59
CA GLN A 1122 -44.14 -13.55 45.37
C GLN A 1122 -43.75 -12.47 44.34
N PRO A 1123 -42.54 -11.87 44.40
CA PRO A 1123 -42.06 -10.97 43.35
C PRO A 1123 -42.03 -11.61 41.95
N LEU A 1124 -41.56 -12.86 41.84
CA LEU A 1124 -41.52 -13.59 40.57
C LEU A 1124 -42.92 -13.95 40.07
N GLU A 1125 -43.85 -14.29 40.97
CA GLU A 1125 -45.26 -14.52 40.63
C GLU A 1125 -45.94 -13.25 40.11
N LYS A 1126 -45.65 -12.10 40.71
CA LYS A 1126 -46.11 -10.81 40.19
C LYS A 1126 -45.54 -10.53 38.80
N LEU A 1127 -44.23 -10.72 38.60
CA LEU A 1127 -43.59 -10.56 37.29
C LEU A 1127 -44.19 -11.50 36.24
N TRP A 1128 -44.48 -12.76 36.59
CA TRP A 1128 -45.16 -13.69 35.71
C TRP A 1128 -46.55 -13.20 35.31
N LYS A 1129 -47.31 -12.65 36.26
CA LYS A 1129 -48.60 -12.05 35.99
C LYS A 1129 -48.47 -10.86 35.02
N ASP A 1130 -47.50 -9.98 35.24
CA ASP A 1130 -47.25 -8.82 34.37
C ASP A 1130 -46.88 -9.27 32.93
N ILE A 1131 -46.13 -10.36 32.78
CA ILE A 1131 -45.86 -11.00 31.47
C ILE A 1131 -47.17 -11.49 30.82
N CYS A 1132 -48.02 -12.18 31.57
CA CYS A 1132 -49.33 -12.65 31.07
C CYS A 1132 -50.29 -11.50 30.73
N ASP A 1133 -50.28 -10.43 31.51
CA ASP A 1133 -51.10 -9.23 31.29
C ASP A 1133 -50.65 -8.50 30.01
N THR A 1134 -49.34 -8.44 29.76
CA THR A 1134 -48.75 -7.94 28.50
C THR A 1134 -49.27 -8.71 27.29
N LEU A 1135 -49.42 -10.05 27.40
CA LEU A 1135 -49.93 -10.91 26.33
C LEU A 1135 -51.44 -10.73 26.06
N THR A 1136 -52.21 -10.52 27.12
CA THR A 1136 -53.68 -10.43 27.02
C THR A 1136 -54.17 -9.00 26.75
N GLY A 1137 -53.30 -7.99 26.89
CA GLY A 1137 -53.62 -6.59 26.61
C GLY A 1137 -54.56 -5.94 27.62
N LYS A 1138 -54.70 -6.52 28.83
CA LYS A 1138 -55.54 -5.99 29.91
C LYS A 1138 -54.74 -5.01 30.79
N GLY A 1139 -54.53 -3.81 30.26
CA GLY A 1139 -54.04 -2.65 31.01
C GLY A 1139 -55.06 -1.53 31.00
N ASP A 1140 -56.30 -1.84 31.43
CA ASP A 1140 -57.35 -0.90 31.89
C ASP A 1140 -58.67 -1.67 31.88
N THR A 1141 -58.94 -2.45 32.94
CA THR A 1141 -60.27 -2.68 33.52
C THR A 1141 -60.16 -3.65 34.68
N ASP A 1142 -60.53 -3.18 35.86
CA ASP A 1142 -60.86 -3.99 37.03
C ASP A 1142 -61.91 -5.08 36.70
N ASP A 1143 -61.82 -6.20 37.42
CA ASP A 1143 -62.77 -7.32 37.57
C ASP A 1143 -63.03 -8.26 36.37
N GLU A 1144 -62.30 -9.39 36.34
CA GLU A 1144 -62.77 -10.80 36.48
C GLU A 1144 -61.72 -11.80 35.99
#